data_AF-A0A6I3X915-F1
#
_entry.id   AF-A0A6I3X915-F1
#
_cell.length_a   1.000
_cell.length_b   1.000
_cell.length_c   1.000
_cell.angle_alpha   90.00
_cell.angle_beta   90.00
_cell.angle_gamma   90.00
#
_symmetry.space_group_name_H-M   'P 1'
#
loop_
_entity.id
_entity.type
_entity.pdbx_description
1 polymer ?
#
loop_
_entity_poly.entity_id
_entity_poly.type
_entity_poly.pdbx_seq_one_letter_code
_entity_poly.pdbx_strand_id
1 'polypeptide(L)'
;MTTNASFGNVLQGSLTNRATDTYQLTTAAGGIVTLDFLHPAGAGNTGAPIVISVVDALGNVVFSGTTRGNASFVTTVASAGIYSLKIGDGDSSDRTDGGTYSVTPTLKTAAGTSYDGGSNNTTASAVSAAMETAIVGSLNNRDVDMFKVHADSGGVLTLSLLHPDGAGNGGEQIKVDVLDSAGNIVTTRTLTGDGSIVTTVATAGDYYLRIADGSIYTYADGGLYTLTPTLSAAAGITYDGAANNTTVTALSSEMATAIAGSLDNRDVDMFKVHADSGGILTLALSHPDGVDGGGAPIRVDVLDAAGKVVATQTLKGTGAFVTTVASAGDYYLKVADDSIYTYNDGGVYTLTPTLLGQPGVVYDGAANITAATALAAPLSTTIMGSIDNRDIDYFKFTAATSGTLTVNFSHPDGAGTAGSRIDLAIIDSGGKTVFTKTERGSDLVNVTLANAGEYYLKVSDGSTSIYDDGGIYKIIAGMSSAGGINLAGTDAAESLAGTAGNDVINGGTGRDVVAYSGNSGDYQITASPVGARVAGNTGVDGSDTLINVERLQFADKVVALDVDGVAGQAYRLYQAAFDRTPDSTGLGFWIGAMDNGVSLDSVAASFIGSDEFQLRYGSDASNLEIVSGFYANVLHRAPDQGGLDFWVGALDSHAADAAHVLASFSESPENIAQLTGVLAHGIGYTPYG
;
A
#
# COMPACT_ATOMS: atom_id res chain seq x y z
N MET A 1 -9.24 38.67 -67.68
CA MET A 1 -10.20 39.76 -67.37
C MET A 1 -11.07 39.28 -66.23
N THR A 2 -11.53 40.18 -65.35
CA THR A 2 -12.43 39.81 -64.25
C THR A 2 -13.85 40.19 -64.63
N THR A 3 -14.77 39.22 -64.59
CA THR A 3 -16.18 39.41 -64.95
C THR A 3 -17.04 39.25 -63.70
N ASN A 4 -17.95 40.18 -63.43
CA ASN A 4 -18.91 40.02 -62.34
C ASN A 4 -19.97 38.98 -62.71
N ALA A 5 -20.27 38.07 -61.79
CA ALA A 5 -21.19 36.97 -61.96
C ALA A 5 -22.07 36.80 -60.71
N SER A 6 -23.19 36.08 -60.88
CA SER A 6 -24.09 35.72 -59.79
C SER A 6 -24.24 34.20 -59.74
N PHE A 7 -24.39 33.66 -58.53
CA PHE A 7 -24.80 32.27 -58.35
C PHE A 7 -26.13 32.01 -59.06
N GLY A 8 -26.25 30.83 -59.68
CA GLY A 8 -27.41 30.37 -60.46
C GLY A 8 -27.32 30.68 -61.97
N ASN A 9 -26.42 31.58 -62.39
CA ASN A 9 -26.26 31.91 -63.81
C ASN A 9 -25.21 31.02 -64.48
N VAL A 10 -25.47 30.60 -65.72
CA VAL A 10 -24.48 29.89 -66.55
C VAL A 10 -23.38 30.87 -66.99
N LEU A 11 -22.14 30.54 -66.68
CA LEU A 11 -20.96 31.29 -67.11
C LEU A 11 -20.29 30.53 -68.24
N GLN A 12 -19.98 31.21 -69.35
CA GLN A 12 -19.36 30.61 -70.53
C GLN A 12 -18.05 31.31 -70.83
N GLY A 13 -17.04 30.54 -71.24
CA GLY A 13 -15.74 31.07 -71.61
C GLY A 13 -15.00 30.16 -72.58
N SER A 14 -13.77 30.57 -72.91
CA SER A 14 -12.86 29.81 -73.75
C SER A 14 -11.45 29.96 -73.21
N LEU A 15 -10.84 28.86 -72.85
CA LEU A 15 -9.43 28.82 -72.53
C LEU A 15 -8.65 28.85 -73.85
N THR A 16 -7.56 29.60 -73.89
CA THR A 16 -6.56 29.60 -74.98
C THR A 16 -5.19 29.82 -74.35
N ASN A 17 -4.19 28.98 -74.64
CA ASN A 17 -2.76 29.20 -74.33
C ASN A 17 -2.47 29.75 -72.90
N ARG A 18 -2.64 28.92 -71.86
CA ARG A 18 -2.50 29.30 -70.43
C ARG A 18 -3.44 30.40 -69.93
N ALA A 19 -4.55 30.66 -70.62
CA ALA A 19 -5.55 31.59 -70.13
C ALA A 19 -6.15 31.12 -68.79
N THR A 20 -6.45 32.09 -67.93
CA THR A 20 -7.30 31.89 -66.76
C THR A 20 -8.42 32.90 -66.82
N ASP A 21 -9.65 32.42 -66.91
CA ASP A 21 -10.84 33.23 -66.76
C ASP A 21 -11.17 33.38 -65.27
N THR A 22 -11.53 34.59 -64.85
CA THR A 22 -11.86 34.89 -63.45
C THR A 22 -13.22 35.54 -63.35
N TYR A 23 -14.12 34.94 -62.58
CA TYR A 23 -15.45 35.44 -62.30
C TYR A 23 -15.56 35.83 -60.82
N GLN A 24 -16.05 37.04 -60.54
CA GLN A 24 -16.35 37.46 -59.17
C GLN A 24 -17.78 37.10 -58.82
N LEU A 25 -17.93 36.26 -57.80
CA LEU A 25 -19.19 35.82 -57.22
C LEU A 25 -19.37 36.50 -55.86
N THR A 26 -20.49 37.18 -55.66
CA THR A 26 -20.83 37.79 -54.36
C THR A 26 -21.91 36.97 -53.68
N THR A 27 -21.72 36.69 -52.39
CA THR A 27 -22.73 36.04 -51.53
C THR A 27 -23.02 36.89 -50.30
N ALA A 28 -24.28 36.82 -49.83
CA ALA A 28 -24.74 37.48 -48.61
C ALA A 28 -24.60 36.59 -47.35
N ALA A 29 -24.20 35.32 -47.51
CA ALA A 29 -24.00 34.36 -46.42
C ALA A 29 -23.04 33.24 -46.83
N GLY A 30 -22.53 32.51 -45.85
CA GLY A 30 -21.84 31.25 -46.12
C GLY A 30 -22.81 30.18 -46.65
N GLY A 31 -22.27 29.17 -47.33
CA GLY A 31 -23.07 28.10 -47.91
C GLY A 31 -22.27 27.05 -48.66
N ILE A 32 -22.97 26.03 -49.13
CA ILE A 32 -22.44 25.01 -50.04
C ILE A 32 -22.44 25.58 -51.45
N VAL A 33 -21.29 25.55 -52.10
CA VAL A 33 -21.12 25.92 -53.50
C VAL A 33 -21.02 24.65 -54.34
N THR A 34 -21.89 24.52 -55.35
CA THR A 34 -21.78 23.48 -56.36
C THR A 34 -21.38 24.12 -57.69
N LEU A 35 -20.37 23.56 -58.35
CA LEU A 35 -19.84 24.00 -59.63
C LEU A 35 -20.08 22.92 -60.67
N ASP A 36 -21.18 23.04 -61.41
CA ASP A 36 -21.48 22.11 -62.50
C ASP A 36 -20.76 22.56 -63.77
N PHE A 37 -19.66 21.88 -64.09
CA PHE A 37 -18.79 22.18 -65.21
C PHE A 37 -19.09 21.27 -66.41
N LEU A 38 -19.31 21.88 -67.57
CA LEU A 38 -19.54 21.19 -68.83
C LEU A 38 -18.49 21.59 -69.86
N HIS A 39 -17.95 20.58 -70.53
CA HIS A 39 -16.94 20.69 -71.57
C HIS A 39 -17.43 20.00 -72.86
N PRO A 40 -17.17 20.56 -74.06
CA PRO A 40 -17.62 19.99 -75.34
C PRO A 40 -17.16 18.56 -75.61
N ALA A 41 -16.03 18.12 -75.01
CA ALA A 41 -15.56 16.73 -75.11
C ALA A 41 -16.46 15.72 -74.35
N GLY A 42 -17.47 16.18 -73.60
CA GLY A 42 -18.37 15.36 -72.82
C GLY A 42 -17.74 14.81 -71.54
N ALA A 43 -18.28 13.71 -71.02
CA ALA A 43 -17.79 13.05 -69.80
C ALA A 43 -16.49 12.23 -70.00
N GLY A 44 -15.90 12.25 -71.20
CA GLY A 44 -14.68 11.50 -71.51
C GLY A 44 -13.42 12.17 -70.93
N ASN A 45 -12.44 11.37 -70.51
CA ASN A 45 -11.18 11.85 -69.91
C ASN A 45 -10.14 12.28 -70.97
N THR A 46 -10.60 12.78 -72.12
CA THR A 46 -9.82 12.95 -73.35
C THR A 46 -9.39 14.40 -73.63
N GLY A 47 -9.84 15.36 -72.81
CA GLY A 47 -9.45 16.78 -72.91
C GLY A 47 -8.13 17.13 -72.21
N ALA A 48 -7.66 18.36 -72.47
CA ALA A 48 -6.62 19.00 -71.65
C ALA A 48 -7.11 19.14 -70.19
N PRO A 49 -6.23 19.02 -69.19
CA PRO A 49 -6.63 19.23 -67.80
C PRO A 49 -7.04 20.69 -67.60
N ILE A 50 -8.21 20.91 -66.99
CA ILE A 50 -8.75 22.22 -66.64
C ILE A 50 -8.77 22.31 -65.13
N VAL A 51 -8.17 23.37 -64.60
CA VAL A 51 -8.14 23.66 -63.17
C VAL A 51 -9.26 24.64 -62.84
N ILE A 52 -10.10 24.27 -61.87
CA ILE A 52 -11.16 25.11 -61.35
C ILE A 52 -10.84 25.41 -59.90
N SER A 53 -10.78 26.69 -59.53
CA SER A 53 -10.53 27.10 -58.14
C SER A 53 -11.48 28.19 -57.67
N VAL A 54 -11.82 28.13 -56.39
CA VAL A 54 -12.54 29.20 -55.69
C VAL A 54 -11.56 29.84 -54.74
N VAL A 55 -11.44 31.17 -54.83
CA VAL A 55 -10.49 31.95 -54.03
C VAL A 55 -11.26 33.02 -53.26
N ASP A 56 -10.96 33.20 -51.98
CA ASP A 56 -11.58 34.26 -51.18
C ASP A 56 -11.05 35.66 -51.55
N ALA A 57 -11.59 36.69 -50.90
CA ALA A 57 -11.17 38.08 -51.12
C ALA A 57 -9.72 38.39 -50.70
N LEU A 58 -9.12 37.55 -49.86
CA LEU A 58 -7.74 37.69 -49.38
C LEU A 58 -6.75 36.95 -50.30
N GLY A 59 -7.24 36.16 -51.25
CA GLY A 59 -6.43 35.39 -52.18
C GLY A 59 -6.18 33.95 -51.73
N ASN A 60 -6.80 33.49 -50.64
CA ASN A 60 -6.67 32.12 -50.16
C ASN A 60 -7.52 31.17 -51.02
N VAL A 61 -6.96 30.01 -51.34
CA VAL A 61 -7.66 28.99 -52.12
C VAL A 61 -8.63 28.26 -51.20
N VAL A 62 -9.93 28.43 -51.45
CA VAL A 62 -11.02 27.72 -50.76
C VAL A 62 -11.21 26.33 -51.35
N PHE A 63 -11.01 26.22 -52.66
CA PHE A 63 -11.15 24.96 -53.38
C PHE A 63 -10.26 24.98 -54.62
N SER A 64 -9.71 23.83 -54.97
CA SER A 64 -9.06 23.61 -56.26
C SER A 64 -9.28 22.18 -56.75
N GLY A 65 -9.93 22.03 -57.89
CA GLY A 65 -10.17 20.76 -58.56
C GLY A 65 -9.59 20.75 -59.98
N THR A 66 -9.35 19.56 -60.53
CA THR A 66 -8.94 19.39 -61.93
C THR A 66 -9.87 18.41 -62.62
N THR A 67 -10.30 18.72 -63.84
CA THR A 67 -11.09 17.82 -64.70
C THR A 67 -10.54 17.80 -66.13
N ARG A 68 -10.87 16.78 -66.93
CA ARG A 68 -10.59 16.71 -68.37
C ARG A 68 -11.87 16.61 -69.22
N GLY A 69 -13.03 16.74 -68.58
CA GLY A 69 -14.35 16.61 -69.18
C GLY A 69 -15.44 17.20 -68.26
N ASN A 70 -16.69 16.79 -68.45
CA ASN A 70 -17.79 17.20 -67.56
C ASN A 70 -17.51 16.73 -66.12
N ALA A 71 -17.70 17.62 -65.15
CA ALA A 71 -17.52 17.34 -63.74
C ALA A 71 -18.45 18.20 -62.90
N SER A 72 -18.81 17.73 -61.71
CA SER A 72 -19.46 18.53 -60.68
C SER A 72 -18.53 18.58 -59.49
N PHE A 73 -18.27 19.78 -58.98
CA PHE A 73 -17.46 19.98 -57.78
C PHE A 73 -18.31 20.58 -56.68
N VAL A 74 -18.05 20.17 -55.45
CA VAL A 74 -18.73 20.70 -54.28
C VAL A 74 -17.69 21.23 -53.30
N THR A 75 -17.97 22.40 -52.72
CA THR A 75 -17.14 23.02 -51.67
C THR A 75 -18.03 23.92 -50.82
N THR A 76 -17.44 24.63 -49.87
CA THR A 76 -18.16 25.57 -49.01
C THR A 76 -17.51 26.95 -49.04
N VAL A 77 -18.26 27.96 -48.62
CA VAL A 77 -17.74 29.31 -48.36
C VAL A 77 -18.21 29.75 -46.99
N ALA A 78 -17.28 30.20 -46.14
CA ALA A 78 -17.54 30.44 -44.73
C ALA A 78 -18.51 31.61 -44.44
N SER A 79 -18.53 32.65 -45.28
CA SER A 79 -19.21 33.90 -44.93
C SER A 79 -19.66 34.73 -46.13
N ALA A 80 -20.39 35.80 -45.85
CA ALA A 80 -20.74 36.81 -46.84
C ALA A 80 -19.47 37.48 -47.39
N GLY A 81 -19.40 37.66 -48.70
CA GLY A 81 -18.20 38.24 -49.31
C GLY A 81 -18.13 38.06 -50.81
N ILE A 82 -16.98 38.46 -51.35
CA ILE A 82 -16.63 38.32 -52.76
C ILE A 82 -15.65 37.15 -52.88
N TYR A 83 -15.99 36.21 -53.75
CA TYR A 83 -15.17 35.06 -54.10
C TYR A 83 -14.83 35.11 -55.58
N SER A 84 -13.62 34.68 -55.93
CA SER A 84 -13.16 34.59 -57.31
C SER A 84 -13.19 33.13 -57.77
N LEU A 85 -14.09 32.79 -58.68
CA LEU A 85 -14.08 31.53 -59.41
C LEU A 85 -13.10 31.66 -60.58
N LYS A 86 -12.01 30.90 -60.54
CA LYS A 86 -10.97 30.88 -61.57
C LYS A 86 -11.04 29.57 -62.35
N ILE A 87 -11.07 29.66 -63.67
CA ILE A 87 -11.04 28.51 -64.58
C ILE A 87 -9.83 28.70 -65.46
N GLY A 88 -8.87 27.79 -65.34
CA GLY A 88 -7.58 27.89 -66.02
C GLY A 88 -7.22 26.62 -66.77
N ASP A 89 -6.41 26.80 -67.81
CA ASP A 89 -5.72 25.71 -68.48
C ASP A 89 -4.67 25.10 -67.54
N GLY A 90 -4.82 23.81 -67.24
CA GLY A 90 -3.92 23.03 -66.38
C GLY A 90 -2.75 22.39 -67.13
N ASP A 91 -2.68 22.49 -68.47
CA ASP A 91 -1.56 21.97 -69.25
C ASP A 91 -0.38 22.96 -69.21
N SER A 92 0.61 22.64 -68.39
CA SER A 92 1.85 23.44 -68.31
C SER A 92 2.71 23.43 -69.60
N SER A 93 2.39 22.58 -70.59
CA SER A 93 3.24 22.31 -71.75
C SER A 93 2.86 23.04 -73.05
N ASP A 94 1.81 23.87 -73.06
CA ASP A 94 1.30 24.62 -74.22
C ASP A 94 0.94 23.76 -75.45
N ARG A 95 0.75 22.45 -75.26
CA ARG A 95 0.56 21.49 -76.37
C ARG A 95 -0.90 21.28 -76.75
N THR A 96 -1.84 21.58 -75.87
CA THR A 96 -3.28 21.40 -76.09
C THR A 96 -4.08 22.55 -75.48
N ASP A 97 -5.09 23.03 -76.21
CA ASP A 97 -5.99 24.09 -75.73
C ASP A 97 -7.15 23.49 -74.90
N GLY A 98 -7.50 24.16 -73.80
CA GLY A 98 -8.62 23.80 -72.91
C GLY A 98 -10.01 24.06 -73.50
N GLY A 99 -10.11 24.76 -74.64
CA GLY A 99 -11.35 24.89 -75.42
C GLY A 99 -12.44 25.75 -74.76
N THR A 100 -13.67 25.69 -75.31
CA THR A 100 -14.83 26.37 -74.73
C THR A 100 -15.40 25.58 -73.54
N TYR A 101 -15.99 26.27 -72.57
CA TYR A 101 -16.62 25.64 -71.42
C TYR A 101 -17.87 26.39 -70.97
N SER A 102 -18.69 25.72 -70.17
CA SER A 102 -19.69 26.39 -69.33
C SER A 102 -19.65 25.87 -67.91
N VAL A 103 -19.78 26.77 -66.93
CA VAL A 103 -19.91 26.43 -65.51
C VAL A 103 -21.16 27.06 -64.93
N THR A 104 -21.89 26.33 -64.09
CA THR A 104 -23.02 26.89 -63.34
C THR A 104 -22.70 26.83 -61.84
N PRO A 105 -22.24 27.95 -61.23
CA PRO A 105 -22.06 28.02 -59.79
C PRO A 105 -23.43 28.16 -59.11
N THR A 106 -23.80 27.27 -58.20
CA THR A 106 -24.98 27.41 -57.35
C THR A 106 -24.58 27.51 -55.90
N LEU A 107 -25.38 28.23 -55.09
CA LEU A 107 -25.14 28.40 -53.66
C LEU A 107 -26.37 27.92 -52.88
N LYS A 108 -26.16 27.04 -51.91
CA LYS A 108 -27.18 26.58 -50.98
C LYS A 108 -26.79 26.95 -49.55
N THR A 109 -27.63 27.74 -48.89
CA THR A 109 -27.41 28.21 -47.52
C THR A 109 -28.40 27.54 -46.57
N ALA A 110 -27.96 27.16 -45.37
CA ALA A 110 -28.82 26.68 -44.30
C ALA A 110 -28.65 27.57 -43.06
N ALA A 111 -29.76 27.94 -42.42
CA ALA A 111 -29.72 28.80 -41.23
C ALA A 111 -29.08 28.07 -40.05
N GLY A 112 -28.23 28.77 -39.29
CA GLY A 112 -27.51 28.22 -38.15
C GLY A 112 -26.32 27.32 -38.51
N THR A 113 -26.14 26.97 -39.79
CA THR A 113 -25.00 26.16 -40.25
C THR A 113 -23.74 26.99 -40.37
N SER A 114 -22.64 26.47 -39.83
CA SER A 114 -21.31 27.03 -40.02
C SER A 114 -20.61 26.31 -41.16
N TYR A 115 -19.88 27.05 -41.99
CA TYR A 115 -19.23 26.52 -43.18
C TYR A 115 -17.73 26.70 -43.08
N ASP A 116 -17.00 25.73 -43.60
CA ASP A 116 -15.57 25.85 -43.81
C ASP A 116 -15.23 27.03 -44.77
N GLY A 117 -14.00 27.53 -44.64
CA GLY A 117 -13.42 28.45 -45.61
C GLY A 117 -11.91 28.26 -45.63
N GLY A 118 -11.30 28.29 -46.82
CA GLY A 118 -9.91 27.85 -47.04
C GLY A 118 -8.78 28.71 -46.46
N SER A 119 -8.97 29.33 -45.30
CA SER A 119 -7.91 29.92 -44.49
C SER A 119 -8.04 29.64 -42.99
N ASN A 120 -9.02 28.82 -42.57
CA ASN A 120 -9.28 28.53 -41.17
C ASN A 120 -8.37 27.44 -40.59
N ASN A 121 -7.15 27.25 -41.07
CA ASN A 121 -6.32 26.07 -40.76
C ASN A 121 -5.58 26.14 -39.41
N THR A 122 -5.83 27.19 -38.61
CA THR A 122 -5.20 27.43 -37.30
C THR A 122 -6.24 27.85 -36.27
N THR A 123 -5.92 27.72 -34.98
CA THR A 123 -6.79 28.19 -33.88
C THR A 123 -7.08 29.68 -33.95
N ALA A 124 -6.13 30.50 -34.44
CA ALA A 124 -6.30 31.94 -34.60
C ALA A 124 -7.27 32.33 -35.73
N SER A 125 -7.44 31.45 -36.72
CA SER A 125 -8.29 31.65 -37.89
C SER A 125 -9.57 30.82 -37.84
N ALA A 126 -9.87 30.17 -36.72
CA ALA A 126 -10.96 29.22 -36.59
C ALA A 126 -12.33 29.86 -36.82
N VAL A 127 -13.19 29.16 -37.55
CA VAL A 127 -14.58 29.59 -37.79
C VAL A 127 -15.41 29.28 -36.54
N SER A 128 -16.12 30.28 -36.00
CA SER A 128 -17.00 30.06 -34.85
C SER A 128 -18.24 29.27 -35.26
N ALA A 129 -18.55 28.22 -34.50
CA ALA A 129 -19.71 27.37 -34.68
C ALA A 129 -20.50 27.25 -33.36
N ALA A 130 -21.82 27.18 -33.47
CA ALA A 130 -22.69 26.99 -32.32
C ALA A 130 -22.88 25.50 -32.02
N MET A 131 -23.03 25.15 -30.75
CA MET A 131 -23.48 23.82 -30.34
C MET A 131 -24.85 23.50 -30.98
N GLU A 132 -25.12 22.21 -31.19
CA GLU A 132 -26.34 21.64 -31.77
C GLU A 132 -26.63 22.04 -33.23
N THR A 133 -25.70 22.76 -33.87
CA THR A 133 -25.82 23.18 -35.26
C THR A 133 -24.83 22.45 -36.16
N ALA A 134 -25.18 22.29 -37.44
CA ALA A 134 -24.31 21.64 -38.41
C ALA A 134 -23.10 22.52 -38.73
N ILE A 135 -21.93 21.89 -38.75
CA ILE A 135 -20.70 22.39 -39.35
C ILE A 135 -20.50 21.61 -40.64
N VAL A 136 -20.37 22.28 -41.77
CA VAL A 136 -20.18 21.64 -43.07
C VAL A 136 -18.86 22.11 -43.68
N GLY A 137 -17.99 21.16 -44.01
CA GLY A 137 -16.71 21.46 -44.63
C GLY A 137 -16.37 20.50 -45.76
N SER A 138 -15.26 20.78 -46.42
CA SER A 138 -14.73 19.97 -47.52
C SER A 138 -13.24 19.83 -47.34
N LEU A 139 -12.75 18.59 -47.22
CA LEU A 139 -11.31 18.36 -47.17
C LEU A 139 -10.78 18.29 -48.60
N ASN A 140 -9.65 18.94 -48.85
CA ASN A 140 -8.86 18.75 -50.07
C ASN A 140 -7.40 18.41 -49.68
N ASN A 141 -6.53 18.13 -50.65
CA ASN A 141 -5.19 17.59 -50.35
C ASN A 141 -4.35 18.55 -49.47
N ARG A 142 -4.18 18.17 -48.20
CA ARG A 142 -3.53 18.92 -47.09
C ARG A 142 -4.35 20.05 -46.46
N ASP A 143 -5.65 20.06 -46.67
CA ASP A 143 -6.53 20.99 -45.96
C ASP A 143 -6.67 20.62 -44.48
N VAL A 144 -6.90 21.64 -43.67
CA VAL A 144 -7.19 21.52 -42.25
C VAL A 144 -8.26 22.54 -41.95
N ASP A 145 -9.38 22.09 -41.44
CA ASP A 145 -10.49 22.97 -41.11
C ASP A 145 -10.51 23.14 -39.60
N MET A 146 -10.33 24.37 -39.11
CA MET A 146 -10.46 24.68 -37.69
C MET A 146 -11.78 25.38 -37.41
N PHE A 147 -12.54 24.80 -36.49
CA PHE A 147 -13.73 25.42 -35.92
C PHE A 147 -13.54 25.70 -34.44
N LYS A 148 -14.26 26.70 -33.94
CA LYS A 148 -14.30 27.07 -32.53
C LYS A 148 -15.73 26.87 -32.02
N VAL A 149 -15.89 26.12 -30.94
CA VAL A 149 -17.16 25.93 -30.23
C VAL A 149 -17.02 26.40 -28.79
N HIS A 150 -18.12 26.87 -28.20
CA HIS A 150 -18.16 27.29 -26.80
C HIS A 150 -18.93 26.28 -25.95
N ALA A 151 -18.33 25.83 -24.86
CA ALA A 151 -18.97 25.00 -23.85
C ALA A 151 -19.38 25.88 -22.66
N ASP A 152 -20.66 25.87 -22.29
CA ASP A 152 -21.18 26.68 -21.17
C ASP A 152 -20.81 26.13 -19.79
N SER A 153 -20.39 24.87 -19.73
CA SER A 153 -19.93 24.16 -18.52
C SER A 153 -18.98 23.03 -18.90
N GLY A 154 -18.38 22.38 -17.89
CA GLY A 154 -17.84 21.04 -18.10
C GLY A 154 -18.95 20.05 -18.45
N GLY A 155 -18.61 19.01 -19.20
CA GLY A 155 -19.60 18.05 -19.72
C GLY A 155 -19.00 17.02 -20.67
N VAL A 156 -19.89 16.22 -21.27
CA VAL A 156 -19.56 15.29 -22.36
C VAL A 156 -19.82 15.98 -23.70
N LEU A 157 -18.76 16.22 -24.46
CA LEU A 157 -18.81 16.73 -25.82
C LEU A 157 -18.93 15.56 -26.79
N THR A 158 -20.01 15.53 -27.58
CA THR A 158 -20.22 14.56 -28.65
C THR A 158 -20.17 15.26 -30.00
N LEU A 159 -19.32 14.77 -30.90
CA LEU A 159 -19.24 15.24 -32.28
C LEU A 159 -19.81 14.14 -33.18
N SER A 160 -21.02 14.33 -33.72
CA SER A 160 -21.58 13.43 -34.72
C SER A 160 -21.09 13.79 -36.12
N LEU A 161 -20.33 12.90 -36.74
CA LEU A 161 -19.78 13.05 -38.09
C LEU A 161 -20.62 12.26 -39.09
N LEU A 162 -21.13 12.96 -40.10
CA LEU A 162 -21.57 12.36 -41.37
C LEU A 162 -20.42 12.49 -42.36
N HIS A 163 -19.93 11.35 -42.82
CA HIS A 163 -18.79 11.21 -43.71
C HIS A 163 -19.23 11.36 -45.18
N PRO A 164 -18.40 11.92 -46.07
CA PRO A 164 -18.73 12.00 -47.50
C PRO A 164 -19.07 10.64 -48.13
N ASP A 165 -18.37 9.58 -47.72
CA ASP A 165 -18.58 8.20 -48.18
C ASP A 165 -19.74 7.46 -47.46
N GLY A 166 -20.36 8.09 -46.47
CA GLY A 166 -21.40 7.49 -45.62
C GLY A 166 -20.89 6.46 -44.60
N ALA A 167 -21.78 5.60 -44.10
CA ALA A 167 -21.53 4.67 -42.98
C ALA A 167 -20.61 3.46 -43.26
N GLY A 168 -19.85 3.44 -44.35
CA GLY A 168 -18.97 2.31 -44.73
C GLY A 168 -17.57 2.39 -44.11
N ASN A 169 -16.87 1.25 -43.97
CA ASN A 169 -15.50 1.19 -43.40
C ASN A 169 -14.37 1.15 -44.43
N GLY A 170 -14.68 1.33 -45.72
CA GLY A 170 -13.72 1.25 -46.82
C GLY A 170 -13.41 2.60 -47.47
N GLY A 171 -13.88 3.70 -46.87
CA GLY A 171 -13.74 5.06 -47.37
C GLY A 171 -12.49 5.79 -46.88
N GLU A 172 -12.41 7.07 -47.24
CA GLU A 172 -11.37 8.00 -46.79
C GLU A 172 -11.37 8.15 -45.27
N GLN A 173 -10.22 8.52 -44.71
CA GLN A 173 -10.08 8.74 -43.27
C GLN A 173 -10.20 10.22 -42.94
N ILE A 174 -11.18 10.58 -42.10
CA ILE A 174 -11.25 11.91 -41.49
C ILE A 174 -10.69 11.82 -40.08
N LYS A 175 -9.62 12.58 -39.83
CA LYS A 175 -9.07 12.78 -38.50
C LYS A 175 -9.70 14.03 -37.89
N VAL A 176 -10.25 13.87 -36.69
CA VAL A 176 -10.82 14.96 -35.90
C VAL A 176 -10.10 15.03 -34.56
N ASP A 177 -9.61 16.22 -34.23
CA ASP A 177 -9.00 16.52 -32.94
C ASP A 177 -9.87 17.54 -32.19
N VAL A 178 -10.07 17.34 -30.90
CA VAL A 178 -10.63 18.33 -29.98
C VAL A 178 -9.47 18.93 -29.21
N LEU A 179 -9.35 20.25 -29.24
CA LEU A 179 -8.30 20.97 -28.52
C LEU A 179 -8.90 21.92 -27.50
N ASP A 180 -8.23 22.06 -26.36
CA ASP A 180 -8.56 23.08 -25.36
C ASP A 180 -8.13 24.50 -25.81
N SER A 181 -8.44 25.50 -25.00
CA SER A 181 -8.08 26.90 -25.29
C SER A 181 -6.57 27.18 -25.36
N ALA A 182 -5.72 26.31 -24.78
CA ALA A 182 -4.27 26.39 -24.84
C ALA A 182 -3.70 25.64 -26.07
N GLY A 183 -4.54 24.91 -26.81
CA GLY A 183 -4.15 24.10 -27.96
C GLY A 183 -3.65 22.70 -27.59
N ASN A 184 -3.88 22.23 -26.37
CA ASN A 184 -3.62 20.84 -25.99
C ASN A 184 -4.72 19.94 -26.57
N ILE A 185 -4.36 18.75 -27.00
CA ILE A 185 -5.32 17.77 -27.53
C ILE A 185 -6.06 17.14 -26.34
N VAL A 186 -7.38 17.26 -26.34
CA VAL A 186 -8.30 16.56 -25.42
C VAL A 186 -8.59 15.16 -25.96
N THR A 187 -8.91 15.04 -27.24
CA THR A 187 -9.07 13.74 -27.91
C THR A 187 -8.68 13.86 -29.39
N THR A 188 -8.24 12.74 -29.95
CA THR A 188 -7.93 12.56 -31.37
C THR A 188 -8.62 11.29 -31.83
N ARG A 189 -9.37 11.37 -32.93
CA ARG A 189 -10.03 10.18 -33.49
C ARG A 189 -10.08 10.23 -35.01
N THR A 190 -9.77 9.10 -35.63
CA THR A 190 -9.87 8.91 -37.08
C THR A 190 -11.05 8.02 -37.40
N LEU A 191 -11.94 8.47 -38.27
CA LEU A 191 -13.13 7.74 -38.72
C LEU A 191 -13.02 7.46 -40.22
N THR A 192 -13.43 6.26 -40.66
CA THR A 192 -13.46 5.83 -42.07
C THR A 192 -14.85 5.93 -42.72
N GLY A 193 -15.84 6.42 -41.96
CA GLY A 193 -17.24 6.53 -42.32
C GLY A 193 -18.02 7.29 -41.25
N ASP A 194 -19.35 7.30 -41.34
CA ASP A 194 -20.22 7.94 -40.35
C ASP A 194 -19.92 7.44 -38.93
N GLY A 195 -19.97 8.34 -37.95
CA GLY A 195 -19.74 7.96 -36.57
C GLY A 195 -19.85 9.13 -35.59
N SER A 196 -19.40 8.90 -34.37
CA SER A 196 -19.31 9.94 -33.35
C SER A 196 -17.94 9.96 -32.71
N ILE A 197 -17.60 11.06 -32.07
CA ILE A 197 -16.45 11.21 -31.19
C ILE A 197 -17.03 11.71 -29.87
N VAL A 198 -16.70 11.03 -28.78
CA VAL A 198 -17.27 11.33 -27.47
C VAL A 198 -16.10 11.52 -26.52
N THR A 199 -16.05 12.67 -25.86
CA THR A 199 -14.98 13.05 -24.93
C THR A 199 -15.54 13.94 -23.83
N THR A 200 -14.78 14.11 -22.75
CA THR A 200 -15.11 15.04 -21.68
C THR A 200 -14.40 16.38 -21.87
N VAL A 201 -15.04 17.44 -21.40
CA VAL A 201 -14.46 18.78 -21.30
C VAL A 201 -14.59 19.26 -19.86
N ALA A 202 -13.48 19.68 -19.26
CA ALA A 202 -13.42 19.90 -17.81
C ALA A 202 -14.17 21.18 -17.36
N THR A 203 -14.11 22.24 -18.16
CA THR A 203 -14.58 23.57 -17.77
C THR A 203 -15.30 24.29 -18.90
N ALA A 204 -16.10 25.28 -18.52
CA ALA A 204 -16.69 26.22 -19.48
C ALA A 204 -15.59 26.98 -20.22
N GLY A 205 -15.79 27.20 -21.52
CA GLY A 205 -14.82 27.90 -22.34
C GLY A 205 -14.83 27.49 -23.79
N ASP A 206 -13.84 27.99 -24.51
CA ASP A 206 -13.68 27.76 -25.93
C ASP A 206 -12.86 26.49 -26.20
N TYR A 207 -13.37 25.64 -27.08
CA TYR A 207 -12.70 24.45 -27.59
C TYR A 207 -12.59 24.54 -29.11
N TYR A 208 -11.53 23.96 -29.66
CA TYR A 208 -11.25 23.98 -31.09
C TYR A 208 -11.40 22.58 -31.68
N LEU A 209 -12.11 22.49 -32.80
CA LEU A 209 -12.29 21.26 -33.55
C LEU A 209 -11.40 21.36 -34.78
N ARG A 210 -10.41 20.47 -34.87
CA ARG A 210 -9.53 20.37 -36.03
C ARG A 210 -9.96 19.17 -36.86
N ILE A 211 -10.44 19.41 -38.08
CA ILE A 211 -10.80 18.36 -39.02
C ILE A 211 -9.73 18.33 -40.11
N ALA A 212 -9.18 17.17 -40.40
CA ALA A 212 -8.12 17.01 -41.39
C ALA A 212 -8.19 15.64 -42.06
N ASP A 213 -7.50 15.50 -43.18
CA ASP A 213 -7.26 14.18 -43.78
C ASP A 213 -6.44 13.31 -42.82
N GLY A 214 -6.98 12.14 -42.49
CA GLY A 214 -6.36 11.10 -41.67
C GLY A 214 -5.64 10.04 -42.50
N SER A 215 -5.76 10.08 -43.83
CA SER A 215 -5.24 9.07 -44.75
C SER A 215 -3.72 9.18 -44.92
N ILE A 216 -3.03 8.04 -45.05
CA ILE A 216 -1.58 7.98 -45.26
C ILE A 216 -1.20 8.19 -46.74
N TYR A 217 -2.17 8.11 -47.67
CA TYR A 217 -2.01 8.27 -49.12
C TYR A 217 -2.74 9.51 -49.65
N THR A 218 -2.24 10.11 -50.73
CA THR A 218 -2.77 11.38 -51.29
C THR A 218 -4.21 11.27 -51.80
N TYR A 219 -5.00 12.23 -51.33
CA TYR A 219 -6.42 12.51 -51.58
C TYR A 219 -6.90 12.41 -53.03
N ALA A 220 -8.11 11.86 -53.23
CA ALA A 220 -8.80 11.89 -54.51
C ALA A 220 -10.35 11.85 -54.42
N ASP A 221 -11.02 12.55 -53.49
CA ASP A 221 -12.39 13.02 -53.75
C ASP A 221 -12.86 14.20 -52.88
N GLY A 222 -13.36 15.29 -53.49
CA GLY A 222 -13.73 16.55 -52.83
C GLY A 222 -15.12 16.53 -52.18
N GLY A 223 -15.40 15.53 -51.34
CA GLY A 223 -16.69 15.35 -50.68
C GLY A 223 -16.95 16.32 -49.51
N LEU A 224 -18.23 16.53 -49.16
CA LEU A 224 -18.61 17.31 -47.98
C LEU A 224 -18.77 16.41 -46.75
N TYR A 225 -18.17 16.80 -45.63
CA TYR A 225 -18.51 16.23 -44.34
C TYR A 225 -19.50 17.14 -43.59
N THR A 226 -20.25 16.57 -42.65
CA THR A 226 -21.03 17.34 -41.69
C THR A 226 -20.69 16.91 -40.27
N LEU A 227 -20.31 17.85 -39.41
CA LEU A 227 -20.04 17.62 -38.00
C LEU A 227 -21.08 18.37 -37.16
N THR A 228 -21.71 17.70 -36.20
CA THR A 228 -22.67 18.34 -35.27
C THR A 228 -22.16 18.17 -33.84
N PRO A 229 -21.65 19.24 -33.19
CA PRO A 229 -21.22 19.19 -31.81
C PRO A 229 -22.41 19.33 -30.85
N THR A 230 -22.50 18.48 -29.83
CA THR A 230 -23.48 18.59 -28.74
C THR A 230 -22.78 18.45 -27.39
N LEU A 231 -23.26 19.17 -26.38
CA LEU A 231 -22.71 19.13 -25.02
C LEU A 231 -23.79 18.65 -24.06
N SER A 232 -23.51 17.58 -23.33
CA SER A 232 -24.36 17.08 -22.25
C SER A 232 -23.65 17.25 -20.91
N ALA A 233 -24.25 17.99 -19.99
CA ALA A 233 -23.70 18.22 -18.66
C ALA A 233 -24.68 17.72 -17.59
N ALA A 234 -24.15 17.05 -16.57
CA ALA A 234 -24.89 16.66 -15.38
C ALA A 234 -24.32 17.38 -14.15
N ALA A 235 -25.20 17.83 -13.26
CA ALA A 235 -24.79 18.46 -12.01
C ALA A 235 -24.12 17.44 -11.09
N GLY A 236 -23.09 17.87 -10.35
CA GLY A 236 -22.38 17.00 -9.40
C GLY A 236 -21.48 15.95 -10.05
N ILE A 237 -20.99 16.24 -11.26
CA ILE A 237 -19.94 15.45 -11.92
C ILE A 237 -18.70 16.34 -12.11
N THR A 238 -17.54 15.80 -11.75
CA THR A 238 -16.23 16.38 -12.07
C THR A 238 -15.77 15.80 -13.40
N TYR A 239 -15.59 16.66 -14.41
CA TYR A 239 -15.21 16.21 -15.76
C TYR A 239 -13.72 16.38 -15.99
N ASP A 240 -13.13 15.38 -16.62
CA ASP A 240 -11.78 15.36 -17.13
C ASP A 240 -11.54 16.35 -18.30
N GLY A 241 -10.27 16.66 -18.58
CA GLY A 241 -9.84 17.35 -19.79
C GLY A 241 -8.31 17.26 -19.99
N ALA A 242 -7.80 17.78 -21.10
CA ALA A 242 -6.46 17.53 -21.66
C ALA A 242 -5.19 17.68 -20.79
N ALA A 243 -5.26 18.15 -19.53
CA ALA A 243 -4.09 18.64 -18.79
C ALA A 243 -3.89 18.02 -17.40
N ASN A 244 -4.80 17.19 -16.89
CA ASN A 244 -4.76 16.66 -15.53
C ASN A 244 -3.93 15.39 -15.38
N ASN A 245 -2.86 15.20 -16.16
CA ASN A 245 -2.17 13.91 -16.26
C ASN A 245 -1.10 13.67 -15.17
N THR A 246 -0.97 14.58 -14.20
CA THR A 246 0.04 14.52 -13.13
C THR A 246 -0.56 14.87 -11.78
N THR A 247 0.10 14.50 -10.68
CA THR A 247 -0.33 14.89 -9.33
C THR A 247 -0.34 16.41 -9.12
N VAL A 248 0.44 17.17 -9.89
CA VAL A 248 0.49 18.65 -9.83
C VAL A 248 -0.72 19.28 -10.53
N THR A 249 -1.17 18.67 -11.62
CA THR A 249 -2.27 19.17 -12.46
C THR A 249 -3.60 18.47 -12.18
N ALA A 250 -3.63 17.59 -11.18
CA ALA A 250 -4.79 16.78 -10.83
C ALA A 250 -6.02 17.63 -10.54
N LEU A 251 -7.17 17.19 -11.08
CA LEU A 251 -8.43 17.88 -10.86
C LEU A 251 -9.02 17.48 -9.51
N SER A 252 -9.40 18.45 -8.67
CA SER A 252 -9.96 18.17 -7.35
C SER A 252 -11.42 17.72 -7.47
N SER A 253 -11.76 16.62 -6.78
CA SER A 253 -13.12 16.11 -6.65
C SER A 253 -13.40 15.76 -5.19
N GLU A 254 -14.63 16.00 -4.75
CA GLU A 254 -15.08 15.56 -3.44
C GLU A 254 -15.34 14.05 -3.45
N MET A 255 -15.17 13.40 -2.29
CA MET A 255 -15.62 12.03 -2.09
C MET A 255 -17.13 11.91 -2.40
N ALA A 256 -17.55 10.74 -2.89
CA ALA A 256 -18.90 10.42 -3.34
C ALA A 256 -19.44 11.26 -4.52
N THR A 257 -18.62 12.12 -5.11
CA THR A 257 -18.93 12.83 -6.36
C THR A 257 -18.45 12.00 -7.54
N ALA A 258 -19.30 11.81 -8.55
CA ALA A 258 -18.90 11.08 -9.74
C ALA A 258 -17.87 11.90 -10.53
N ILE A 259 -16.85 11.21 -11.02
CA ILE A 259 -15.86 11.73 -11.97
C ILE A 259 -16.19 11.13 -13.32
N ALA A 260 -16.02 11.87 -14.41
CA ALA A 260 -16.15 11.36 -15.76
C ALA A 260 -14.93 11.74 -16.59
N GLY A 261 -14.38 10.77 -17.34
CA GLY A 261 -13.24 11.00 -18.22
C GLY A 261 -13.27 10.15 -19.48
N SER A 262 -12.35 10.42 -20.40
CA SER A 262 -12.20 9.68 -21.67
C SER A 262 -10.74 9.35 -21.89
N LEU A 263 -10.44 8.07 -22.11
CA LEU A 263 -9.06 7.58 -22.25
C LEU A 263 -8.71 7.38 -23.73
N ASP A 264 -8.25 8.44 -24.40
CA ASP A 264 -7.81 8.36 -25.80
C ASP A 264 -6.28 8.58 -25.93
N ASN A 265 -5.61 7.85 -26.82
CA ASN A 265 -4.20 8.10 -27.17
C ASN A 265 -3.19 8.11 -25.99
N ARG A 266 -3.26 7.10 -25.10
CA ARG A 266 -2.42 7.00 -23.88
C ARG A 266 -2.67 8.14 -22.89
N ASP A 267 -3.89 8.64 -22.84
CA ASP A 267 -4.28 9.60 -21.81
C ASP A 267 -4.09 9.01 -20.41
N VAL A 268 -3.89 9.91 -19.46
CA VAL A 268 -3.80 9.62 -18.05
C VAL A 268 -4.60 10.69 -17.35
N ASP A 269 -5.61 10.29 -16.61
CA ASP A 269 -6.48 11.22 -15.92
C ASP A 269 -6.14 11.15 -14.43
N MET A 270 -5.70 12.27 -13.85
CA MET A 270 -5.39 12.37 -12.43
C MET A 270 -6.45 13.21 -11.72
N PHE A 271 -7.03 12.63 -10.68
CA PHE A 271 -7.97 13.30 -9.78
C PHE A 271 -7.42 13.34 -8.37
N LYS A 272 -7.65 14.44 -7.67
CA LYS A 272 -7.32 14.59 -6.25
C LYS A 272 -8.60 14.47 -5.44
N VAL A 273 -8.58 13.60 -4.43
CA VAL A 273 -9.67 13.43 -3.46
C VAL A 273 -9.14 13.60 -2.04
N HIS A 274 -9.99 14.09 -1.13
CA HIS A 274 -9.64 14.21 0.29
C HIS A 274 -10.30 13.10 1.11
N ALA A 275 -9.53 12.42 1.95
CA ALA A 275 -10.01 11.47 2.94
C ALA A 275 -10.02 12.12 4.33
N ASP A 276 -11.17 12.15 5.00
CA ASP A 276 -11.29 12.72 6.35
C ASP A 276 -10.69 11.82 7.45
N SER A 277 -10.47 10.54 7.14
CA SER A 277 -9.89 9.54 8.04
C SER A 277 -9.26 8.41 7.25
N GLY A 278 -8.55 7.50 7.93
CA GLY A 278 -8.28 6.18 7.35
C GLY A 278 -9.58 5.41 7.13
N GLY A 279 -9.59 4.49 6.16
CA GLY A 279 -10.80 3.77 5.79
C GLY A 279 -10.62 2.83 4.60
N ILE A 280 -11.73 2.18 4.24
CA ILE A 280 -11.85 1.42 3.00
C ILE A 280 -12.27 2.38 1.89
N LEU A 281 -11.42 2.55 0.89
CA LEU A 281 -11.68 3.32 -0.32
C LEU A 281 -12.21 2.39 -1.41
N THR A 282 -13.44 2.65 -1.85
CA THR A 282 -14.07 1.95 -2.97
C THR A 282 -14.22 2.91 -4.15
N LEU A 283 -13.66 2.54 -5.29
CA LEU A 283 -13.76 3.25 -6.55
C LEU A 283 -14.67 2.46 -7.49
N ALA A 284 -15.91 2.91 -7.65
CA ALA A 284 -16.86 2.30 -8.57
C ALA A 284 -16.63 2.85 -9.99
N LEU A 285 -16.15 2.00 -10.89
CA LEU A 285 -15.87 2.34 -12.30
C LEU A 285 -17.00 1.81 -13.19
N SER A 286 -17.57 2.67 -14.02
CA SER A 286 -18.45 2.28 -15.12
C SER A 286 -17.84 2.66 -16.45
N HIS A 287 -17.84 1.72 -17.40
CA HIS A 287 -17.35 1.90 -18.76
C HIS A 287 -18.41 1.45 -19.79
N PRO A 288 -18.56 2.11 -20.95
CA PRO A 288 -19.52 1.71 -21.99
C PRO A 288 -19.44 0.26 -22.45
N ASP A 289 -18.26 -0.37 -22.38
CA ASP A 289 -18.08 -1.78 -22.77
C ASP A 289 -18.66 -2.82 -21.78
N GLY A 290 -19.20 -2.38 -20.64
CA GLY A 290 -19.82 -3.27 -19.65
C GLY A 290 -18.81 -4.11 -18.85
N VAL A 291 -19.26 -5.17 -18.17
CA VAL A 291 -18.49 -5.87 -17.10
C VAL A 291 -17.46 -6.90 -17.64
N ASP A 292 -17.69 -7.45 -18.83
CA ASP A 292 -16.81 -8.42 -19.51
C ASP A 292 -16.30 -7.88 -20.85
N GLY A 293 -16.41 -6.57 -21.06
CA GLY A 293 -16.23 -5.91 -22.34
C GLY A 293 -14.91 -6.30 -23.00
N GLY A 294 -14.96 -6.64 -24.29
CA GLY A 294 -13.76 -6.82 -25.11
C GLY A 294 -12.95 -5.54 -25.34
N GLY A 295 -13.24 -4.48 -24.56
CA GLY A 295 -12.57 -3.18 -24.56
C GLY A 295 -11.19 -3.22 -23.92
N ALA A 296 -10.55 -2.05 -23.89
CA ALA A 296 -9.20 -1.93 -23.35
C ALA A 296 -9.20 -2.14 -21.82
N PRO A 297 -8.16 -2.77 -21.26
CA PRO A 297 -8.00 -2.82 -19.81
C PRO A 297 -7.74 -1.42 -19.27
N ILE A 298 -8.52 -1.00 -18.27
CA ILE A 298 -8.37 0.28 -17.59
C ILE A 298 -7.61 0.04 -16.29
N ARG A 299 -6.46 0.69 -16.12
CA ARG A 299 -5.68 0.66 -14.89
C ARG A 299 -6.02 1.85 -14.02
N VAL A 300 -6.37 1.55 -12.77
CA VAL A 300 -6.69 2.53 -11.73
C VAL A 300 -5.66 2.41 -10.62
N ASP A 301 -5.01 3.53 -10.29
CA ASP A 301 -4.12 3.62 -9.13
C ASP A 301 -4.68 4.55 -8.07
N VAL A 302 -4.44 4.18 -6.82
CA VAL A 302 -4.54 5.09 -5.68
C VAL A 302 -3.12 5.45 -5.27
N LEU A 303 -2.81 6.74 -5.22
CA LEU A 303 -1.53 7.26 -4.76
C LEU A 303 -1.73 8.12 -3.51
N ASP A 304 -0.76 8.08 -2.60
CA ASP A 304 -0.74 8.95 -1.42
C ASP A 304 -0.34 10.38 -1.77
N ALA A 305 -0.34 11.28 -0.78
CA ALA A 305 0.03 12.68 -0.94
C ALA A 305 1.48 12.88 -1.46
N ALA A 306 2.37 11.91 -1.27
CA ALA A 306 3.75 11.93 -1.75
C ALA A 306 3.88 11.37 -3.19
N GLY A 307 2.78 10.89 -3.78
CA GLY A 307 2.76 10.25 -5.10
C GLY A 307 3.26 8.81 -5.08
N LYS A 308 3.30 8.15 -3.91
CA LYS A 308 3.59 6.71 -3.83
C LYS A 308 2.30 5.94 -4.08
N VAL A 309 2.39 4.89 -4.89
CA VAL A 309 1.26 3.98 -5.14
C VAL A 309 0.91 3.27 -3.82
N VAL A 310 -0.34 3.44 -3.41
CA VAL A 310 -1.00 2.68 -2.33
C VAL A 310 -1.47 1.35 -2.90
N ALA A 311 -2.21 1.40 -3.99
CA ALA A 311 -2.74 0.20 -4.64
C ALA A 311 -3.00 0.45 -6.12
N THR A 312 -3.04 -0.61 -6.92
CA THR A 312 -3.26 -0.64 -8.37
C THR A 312 -4.23 -1.77 -8.70
N GLN A 313 -5.23 -1.49 -9.53
CA GLN A 313 -6.06 -2.53 -10.12
C GLN A 313 -6.30 -2.26 -11.60
N THR A 314 -6.19 -3.32 -12.41
CA THR A 314 -6.58 -3.32 -13.82
C THR A 314 -7.97 -3.96 -13.95
N LEU A 315 -8.92 -3.19 -14.46
CA LEU A 315 -10.31 -3.59 -14.68
C LEU A 315 -10.56 -3.76 -16.19
N LYS A 316 -11.40 -4.73 -16.57
CA LYS A 316 -11.89 -4.85 -17.95
C LYS A 316 -13.33 -4.33 -18.00
N GLY A 317 -13.48 -3.06 -18.35
CA GLY A 317 -14.77 -2.37 -18.37
C GLY A 317 -15.30 -1.99 -16.98
N THR A 318 -16.58 -2.26 -16.70
CA THR A 318 -17.29 -1.85 -15.48
C THR A 318 -16.94 -2.75 -14.30
N GLY A 319 -16.56 -2.17 -13.16
CA GLY A 319 -16.18 -2.90 -11.95
C GLY A 319 -16.02 -2.01 -10.73
N ALA A 320 -15.48 -2.55 -9.65
CA ALA A 320 -15.16 -1.79 -8.45
C ALA A 320 -13.77 -2.17 -7.96
N PHE A 321 -12.99 -1.13 -7.63
CA PHE A 321 -11.68 -1.27 -7.00
C PHE A 321 -11.79 -0.91 -5.53
N VAL A 322 -11.42 -1.84 -4.65
CA VAL A 322 -11.48 -1.67 -3.20
C VAL A 322 -10.08 -1.80 -2.62
N THR A 323 -9.65 -0.79 -1.86
CA THR A 323 -8.36 -0.74 -1.16
C THR A 323 -8.52 -0.03 0.19
N THR A 324 -7.47 0.05 0.99
CA THR A 324 -7.43 0.82 2.22
C THR A 324 -6.56 2.05 2.10
N VAL A 325 -6.92 3.08 2.87
CA VAL A 325 -6.08 4.26 3.08
C VAL A 325 -5.82 4.43 4.57
N ALA A 326 -4.56 4.63 4.95
CA ALA A 326 -4.14 4.56 6.35
C ALA A 326 -4.61 5.74 7.22
N SER A 327 -4.78 6.93 6.63
CA SER A 327 -4.98 8.15 7.39
C SER A 327 -5.78 9.21 6.64
N ALA A 328 -6.21 10.24 7.36
CA ALA A 328 -6.74 11.44 6.73
C ALA A 328 -5.69 12.12 5.86
N GLY A 329 -6.12 12.74 4.76
CA GLY A 329 -5.23 13.46 3.85
C GLY A 329 -5.67 13.40 2.40
N ASP A 330 -4.83 13.96 1.54
CA ASP A 330 -5.05 13.97 0.11
C ASP A 330 -4.55 12.68 -0.54
N TYR A 331 -5.36 12.13 -1.44
CA TYR A 331 -5.05 10.99 -2.27
C TYR A 331 -5.28 11.33 -3.74
N TYR A 332 -4.53 10.67 -4.62
CA TYR A 332 -4.67 10.85 -6.07
C TYR A 332 -5.16 9.57 -6.71
N LEU A 333 -6.17 9.69 -7.56
CA LEU A 333 -6.75 8.62 -8.36
C LEU A 333 -6.24 8.80 -9.78
N LYS A 334 -5.44 7.84 -10.25
CA LYS A 334 -4.95 7.83 -11.62
C LYS A 334 -5.78 6.81 -12.41
N VAL A 335 -6.39 7.24 -13.50
CA VAL A 335 -7.09 6.36 -14.44
C VAL A 335 -6.31 6.40 -15.76
N ALA A 336 -5.97 5.25 -16.32
CA ALA A 336 -5.20 5.17 -17.55
C ALA A 336 -5.55 3.91 -18.35
N ASP A 337 -5.34 3.95 -19.66
CA ASP A 337 -5.32 2.75 -20.50
C ASP A 337 -4.09 1.88 -20.16
N ASP A 338 -4.31 0.58 -19.90
CA ASP A 338 -3.29 -0.43 -19.60
C ASP A 338 -2.93 -1.30 -20.82
N SER A 339 -3.47 -0.96 -22.00
CA SER A 339 -3.19 -1.65 -23.24
C SER A 339 -1.78 -1.31 -23.77
N ILE A 340 -1.06 -2.35 -24.21
CA ILE A 340 0.21 -2.20 -24.94
C ILE A 340 0.02 -1.70 -26.39
N TYR A 341 -1.22 -1.75 -26.90
CA TYR A 341 -1.61 -1.19 -28.20
C TYR A 341 -2.35 0.13 -27.98
N THR A 342 -2.22 1.10 -28.89
CA THR A 342 -3.09 2.28 -28.91
C THR A 342 -4.51 1.83 -29.21
N TYR A 343 -5.26 1.46 -28.18
CA TYR A 343 -6.69 1.28 -28.27
C TYR A 343 -7.29 2.68 -28.13
N ASN A 344 -8.17 3.04 -29.05
CA ASN A 344 -9.07 4.16 -28.81
C ASN A 344 -10.27 3.52 -28.11
N ASP A 345 -10.23 3.50 -26.77
CA ASP A 345 -11.29 2.94 -25.93
C ASP A 345 -12.46 3.94 -25.95
N GLY A 346 -13.08 4.06 -27.13
CA GLY A 346 -13.96 5.16 -27.42
C GLY A 346 -15.13 5.20 -26.45
N GLY A 347 -15.19 6.22 -25.59
CA GLY A 347 -16.25 6.31 -24.59
C GLY A 347 -15.90 7.24 -23.45
N VAL A 348 -16.88 7.45 -22.56
CA VAL A 348 -16.69 8.18 -21.31
C VAL A 348 -16.88 7.18 -20.17
N TYR A 349 -15.85 6.99 -19.35
CA TYR A 349 -15.97 6.25 -18.11
C TYR A 349 -16.53 7.16 -17.01
N THR A 350 -17.11 6.55 -15.98
CA THR A 350 -17.39 7.24 -14.72
C THR A 350 -16.72 6.54 -13.56
N LEU A 351 -16.14 7.30 -12.63
CA LEU A 351 -15.48 6.79 -11.42
C LEU A 351 -16.08 7.48 -10.20
N THR A 352 -16.63 6.72 -9.26
CA THR A 352 -17.17 7.29 -8.01
C THR A 352 -16.36 6.80 -6.81
N PRO A 353 -15.54 7.66 -6.20
CA PRO A 353 -14.77 7.32 -5.00
C PRO A 353 -15.65 7.40 -3.76
N THR A 354 -15.61 6.41 -2.89
CA THR A 354 -16.32 6.40 -1.60
C THR A 354 -15.41 5.87 -0.50
N LEU A 355 -15.49 6.49 0.68
CA LEU A 355 -14.64 6.13 1.81
C LEU A 355 -15.49 5.71 3.01
N LEU A 356 -15.17 4.55 3.59
CA LEU A 356 -15.79 4.06 4.82
C LEU A 356 -14.74 3.85 5.91
N GLY A 357 -14.65 4.79 6.84
CA GLY A 357 -13.84 4.67 8.05
C GLY A 357 -14.60 3.97 9.19
N GLN A 358 -13.91 3.16 9.98
CA GLN A 358 -14.46 2.52 11.18
C GLN A 358 -13.64 2.93 12.42
N PRO A 359 -14.29 3.36 13.53
CA PRO A 359 -13.59 3.69 14.76
C PRO A 359 -12.80 2.49 15.32
N GLY A 360 -11.56 2.73 15.74
CA GLY A 360 -10.72 1.71 16.37
C GLY A 360 -10.16 0.65 15.40
N VAL A 361 -10.27 0.88 14.09
CA VAL A 361 -9.60 0.07 13.07
C VAL A 361 -8.31 0.76 12.64
N VAL A 362 -7.24 -0.01 12.52
CA VAL A 362 -5.99 0.41 11.90
C VAL A 362 -6.03 0.00 10.44
N TYR A 363 -5.90 0.98 9.54
CA TYR A 363 -5.91 0.75 8.11
C TYR A 363 -4.50 0.76 7.56
N ASP A 364 -4.25 -0.17 6.64
CA ASP A 364 -3.03 -0.22 5.86
C ASP A 364 -2.92 0.95 4.85
N GLY A 365 -1.70 1.21 4.37
CA GLY A 365 -1.44 2.07 3.23
C GLY A 365 0.05 2.08 2.86
N ALA A 366 0.40 2.71 1.74
CA ALA A 366 1.67 2.54 1.01
C ALA A 366 3.01 2.51 1.79
N ALA A 367 3.12 3.05 3.01
CA ALA A 367 4.41 3.36 3.64
C ALA A 367 5.01 2.21 4.47
N ASN A 368 4.20 1.28 4.97
CA ASN A 368 4.58 0.26 5.97
C ASN A 368 5.28 -0.98 5.40
N ILE A 369 6.10 -0.81 4.36
CA ILE A 369 6.76 -1.91 3.64
C ILE A 369 8.02 -2.51 4.31
N THR A 370 8.40 -2.03 5.49
CA THR A 370 9.55 -2.53 6.25
C THR A 370 9.27 -2.50 7.74
N ALA A 371 10.02 -3.28 8.53
CA ALA A 371 9.94 -3.21 10.00
C ALA A 371 10.18 -1.78 10.55
N ALA A 372 11.03 -0.98 9.90
CA ALA A 372 11.31 0.40 10.31
C ALA A 372 10.12 1.36 10.07
N THR A 373 9.31 1.07 9.05
CA THR A 373 8.11 1.85 8.69
C THR A 373 6.82 1.20 9.19
N ALA A 374 6.92 0.17 10.02
CA ALA A 374 5.78 -0.62 10.48
C ALA A 374 4.71 0.22 11.18
N LEU A 375 3.46 0.00 10.81
CA LEU A 375 2.30 0.70 11.37
C LEU A 375 1.99 0.14 12.76
N ALA A 376 1.76 1.03 13.73
CA ALA A 376 1.43 0.61 15.10
C ALA A 376 0.03 -0.03 15.13
N ALA A 377 -0.04 -1.29 15.55
CA ALA A 377 -1.28 -2.03 15.70
C ALA A 377 -1.28 -2.75 17.05
N PRO A 378 -1.76 -2.08 18.12
CA PRO A 378 -1.85 -2.70 19.44
C PRO A 378 -2.62 -4.00 19.41
N LEU A 379 -2.28 -4.94 20.29
CA LEU A 379 -3.01 -6.19 20.43
C LEU A 379 -4.51 -5.93 20.68
N SER A 380 -5.34 -6.84 20.18
CA SER A 380 -6.80 -6.77 20.12
C SER A 380 -7.39 -5.67 19.23
N THR A 381 -6.56 -4.91 18.53
CA THR A 381 -7.02 -3.96 17.50
C THR A 381 -7.37 -4.71 16.22
N THR A 382 -8.40 -4.24 15.52
CA THR A 382 -8.69 -4.72 14.16
C THR A 382 -7.79 -3.99 13.18
N ILE A 383 -7.06 -4.75 12.38
CA ILE A 383 -6.28 -4.26 11.25
C ILE A 383 -7.05 -4.63 9.98
N MET A 384 -7.12 -3.72 9.01
CA MET A 384 -7.65 -4.00 7.68
C MET A 384 -6.66 -3.48 6.64
N GLY A 385 -6.38 -4.28 5.62
CA GLY A 385 -5.49 -3.88 4.54
C GLY A 385 -5.79 -4.57 3.23
N SER A 386 -5.07 -4.20 2.18
CA SER A 386 -5.13 -4.83 0.86
C SER A 386 -3.72 -5.23 0.44
N ILE A 387 -3.57 -6.43 -0.11
CA ILE A 387 -2.32 -6.88 -0.72
C ILE A 387 -2.53 -6.89 -2.22
N ASP A 388 -1.89 -5.96 -2.94
CA ASP A 388 -1.89 -5.93 -4.39
C ASP A 388 -0.47 -5.65 -4.93
N ASN A 389 -0.17 -6.09 -6.15
CA ASN A 389 1.09 -5.75 -6.85
C ASN A 389 2.39 -5.96 -6.04
N ARG A 390 2.50 -7.07 -5.30
CA ARG A 390 3.63 -7.39 -4.41
C ARG A 390 3.80 -6.43 -3.23
N ASP A 391 2.71 -5.81 -2.77
CA ASP A 391 2.72 -5.06 -1.54
C ASP A 391 3.13 -5.94 -0.35
N ILE A 392 3.70 -5.28 0.65
CA ILE A 392 4.18 -5.88 1.88
C ILE A 392 3.77 -4.96 3.02
N ASP A 393 3.06 -5.51 4.00
CA ASP A 393 2.55 -4.72 5.09
C ASP A 393 3.22 -5.16 6.38
N TYR A 394 3.88 -4.23 7.06
CA TYR A 394 4.41 -4.44 8.40
C TYR A 394 3.54 -3.73 9.43
N PHE A 395 3.08 -4.50 10.41
CA PHE A 395 2.43 -4.00 11.61
C PHE A 395 3.30 -4.31 12.82
N LYS A 396 3.36 -3.39 13.78
CA LYS A 396 4.10 -3.59 15.03
C LYS A 396 3.17 -3.63 16.23
N PHE A 397 3.46 -4.55 17.15
CA PHE A 397 2.75 -4.69 18.42
C PHE A 397 3.72 -5.03 19.55
N THR A 398 3.31 -4.80 20.79
CA THR A 398 4.09 -5.12 21.99
C THR A 398 3.40 -6.25 22.75
N ALA A 399 4.09 -7.37 22.91
CA ALA A 399 3.71 -8.44 23.82
C ALA A 399 4.20 -8.10 25.23
N ALA A 400 3.28 -7.88 26.17
CA ALA A 400 3.63 -7.54 27.56
C ALA A 400 4.23 -8.72 28.35
N THR A 401 3.94 -9.94 27.93
CA THR A 401 4.45 -11.19 28.50
C THR A 401 4.84 -12.13 27.36
N SER A 402 5.61 -13.17 27.65
CA SER A 402 5.67 -14.37 26.81
C SER A 402 4.31 -15.08 26.82
N GLY A 403 4.08 -15.95 25.83
CA GLY A 403 2.80 -16.67 25.69
C GLY A 403 2.43 -17.00 24.26
N THR A 404 1.16 -17.31 24.04
CA THR A 404 0.64 -17.63 22.71
C THR A 404 0.00 -16.39 22.09
N LEU A 405 0.59 -15.92 21.01
CA LEU A 405 -0.01 -14.97 20.09
C LEU A 405 -0.98 -15.70 19.18
N THR A 406 -2.25 -15.32 19.23
CA THR A 406 -3.26 -15.75 18.27
C THR A 406 -3.46 -14.65 17.23
N VAL A 407 -3.26 -14.97 15.96
CA VAL A 407 -3.52 -14.09 14.81
C VAL A 407 -4.73 -14.64 14.07
N ASN A 408 -5.87 -13.96 14.19
CA ASN A 408 -7.07 -14.27 13.43
C ASN A 408 -7.04 -13.50 12.12
N PHE A 409 -6.71 -14.18 11.03
CA PHE A 409 -6.61 -13.64 9.68
C PHE A 409 -7.88 -13.99 8.87
N SER A 410 -8.47 -13.01 8.21
CA SER A 410 -9.66 -13.18 7.37
C SER A 410 -9.44 -12.56 5.99
N HIS A 411 -9.88 -13.26 4.93
CA HIS A 411 -9.82 -12.82 3.53
C HIS A 411 -11.21 -12.94 2.87
N PRO A 412 -11.58 -12.08 1.89
CA PRO A 412 -12.88 -12.14 1.21
C PRO A 412 -13.20 -13.49 0.56
N ASP A 413 -12.21 -14.26 0.13
CA ASP A 413 -12.42 -15.61 -0.45
C ASP A 413 -12.87 -16.67 0.57
N GLY A 414 -12.99 -16.32 1.85
CA GLY A 414 -13.35 -17.24 2.91
C GLY A 414 -12.23 -18.23 3.23
N ALA A 415 -12.56 -19.42 3.73
CA ALA A 415 -11.59 -20.47 4.07
C ALA A 415 -11.51 -21.53 2.96
N GLY A 416 -10.31 -21.86 2.45
CA GLY A 416 -10.14 -22.89 1.42
C GLY A 416 -8.86 -22.79 0.57
N THR A 417 -8.67 -23.71 -0.37
CA THR A 417 -7.48 -23.75 -1.25
C THR A 417 -7.60 -22.94 -2.54
N ALA A 418 -8.76 -22.29 -2.77
CA ALA A 418 -9.01 -21.40 -3.90
C ALA A 418 -8.94 -19.96 -3.39
N GLY A 419 -7.97 -19.19 -3.87
CA GLY A 419 -7.72 -17.79 -3.47
C GLY A 419 -6.23 -17.42 -3.57
N SER A 420 -5.96 -16.11 -3.50
CA SER A 420 -4.62 -15.53 -3.44
C SER A 420 -3.80 -16.12 -2.29
N ARG A 421 -2.50 -16.29 -2.51
CA ARG A 421 -1.58 -16.79 -1.47
C ARG A 421 -1.12 -15.62 -0.64
N ILE A 422 -1.31 -15.68 0.68
CA ILE A 422 -0.85 -14.63 1.59
C ILE A 422 0.16 -15.21 2.56
N ASP A 423 1.36 -14.64 2.57
CA ASP A 423 2.42 -15.01 3.50
C ASP A 423 2.33 -14.15 4.77
N LEU A 424 2.14 -14.81 5.90
CA LEU A 424 2.20 -14.23 7.23
C LEU A 424 3.54 -14.58 7.89
N ALA A 425 4.20 -13.60 8.49
CA ALA A 425 5.38 -13.84 9.31
C ALA A 425 5.37 -13.02 10.60
N ILE A 426 5.82 -13.64 11.70
CA ILE A 426 6.09 -12.95 12.96
C ILE A 426 7.61 -12.81 13.11
N ILE A 427 8.06 -11.58 13.33
CA ILE A 427 9.47 -11.22 13.40
C ILE A 427 9.71 -10.52 14.74
N ASP A 428 10.76 -10.89 15.47
CA ASP A 428 11.11 -10.23 16.74
C ASP A 428 11.84 -8.88 16.52
N SER A 429 12.03 -8.14 17.60
CA SER A 429 12.75 -6.85 17.59
C SER A 429 14.20 -6.93 17.10
N GLY A 430 14.82 -8.12 17.14
CA GLY A 430 16.15 -8.39 16.60
C GLY A 430 16.15 -8.71 15.09
N GLY A 431 14.97 -8.75 14.46
CA GLY A 431 14.81 -9.08 13.04
C GLY A 431 14.77 -10.57 12.74
N LYS A 432 14.73 -11.44 13.76
CA LYS A 432 14.64 -12.90 13.55
C LYS A 432 13.19 -13.29 13.33
N THR A 433 12.95 -14.05 12.27
CA THR A 433 11.63 -14.65 12.01
C THR A 433 11.36 -15.76 13.01
N VAL A 434 10.30 -15.58 13.80
CA VAL A 434 9.80 -16.52 14.82
C VAL A 434 8.82 -17.50 14.20
N PHE A 435 8.05 -17.05 13.21
CA PHE A 435 7.02 -17.83 12.56
C PHE A 435 6.83 -17.38 11.11
N THR A 436 6.48 -18.33 10.23
CA THR A 436 6.03 -18.07 8.86
C THR A 436 4.93 -19.04 8.49
N LYS A 437 3.92 -18.57 7.75
CA LYS A 437 2.91 -19.43 7.15
C LYS A 437 2.35 -18.80 5.88
N THR A 438 2.22 -19.61 4.84
CA THR A 438 1.48 -19.25 3.62
C THR A 438 0.05 -19.72 3.77
N GLU A 439 -0.89 -18.80 3.77
CA GLU A 439 -2.32 -19.07 3.82
C GLU A 439 -2.94 -19.00 2.43
N ARG A 440 -4.05 -19.70 2.26
CA ARG A 440 -5.01 -19.48 1.18
C ARG A 440 -6.35 -19.22 1.87
N GLY A 441 -6.85 -18.00 1.77
CA GLY A 441 -8.06 -17.57 2.47
C GLY A 441 -7.86 -17.25 3.97
N SER A 442 -8.90 -17.47 4.77
CA SER A 442 -8.98 -17.12 6.19
C SER A 442 -8.44 -18.24 7.09
N ASP A 443 -7.70 -17.89 8.14
CA ASP A 443 -7.18 -18.85 9.12
C ASP A 443 -6.94 -18.24 10.52
N LEU A 444 -6.85 -19.11 11.52
CA LEU A 444 -6.47 -18.79 12.89
C LEU A 444 -5.08 -19.36 13.19
N VAL A 445 -4.11 -18.48 13.34
CA VAL A 445 -2.71 -18.85 13.57
C VAL A 445 -2.36 -18.69 15.05
N ASN A 446 -1.69 -19.69 15.62
CA ASN A 446 -1.15 -19.61 16.98
C ASN A 446 0.37 -19.68 16.95
N VAL A 447 1.04 -18.72 17.58
CA VAL A 447 2.50 -18.59 17.63
C VAL A 447 2.96 -18.44 19.07
N THR A 448 3.88 -19.30 19.51
CA THR A 448 4.49 -19.17 20.84
C THR A 448 5.57 -18.09 20.80
N LEU A 449 5.39 -17.02 21.57
CA LEU A 449 6.38 -15.98 21.79
C LEU A 449 7.14 -16.29 23.08
N ALA A 450 8.44 -16.55 22.95
CA ALA A 450 9.29 -16.94 24.09
C ALA A 450 9.54 -15.81 25.09
N ASN A 451 9.43 -14.55 24.67
CA ASN A 451 9.76 -13.39 25.48
C ASN A 451 8.67 -12.31 25.35
N ALA A 452 8.57 -11.45 26.37
CA ALA A 452 7.91 -10.15 26.21
C ALA A 452 8.76 -9.24 25.31
N GLY A 453 8.11 -8.31 24.60
CA GLY A 453 8.82 -7.33 23.77
C GLY A 453 8.04 -6.90 22.54
N GLU A 454 8.71 -6.14 21.68
CA GLU A 454 8.18 -5.71 20.39
C GLU A 454 8.32 -6.82 19.34
N TYR A 455 7.26 -6.98 18.55
CA TYR A 455 7.17 -7.92 17.44
C TYR A 455 6.54 -7.24 16.23
N TYR A 456 6.87 -7.75 15.06
CA TYR A 456 6.33 -7.32 13.78
C TYR A 456 5.54 -8.45 13.13
N LEU A 457 4.32 -8.14 12.71
CA LEU A 457 3.54 -8.97 11.80
C LEU A 457 3.79 -8.44 10.39
N LYS A 458 4.39 -9.28 9.54
CA LYS A 458 4.53 -9.05 8.12
C LYS A 458 3.42 -9.81 7.39
N VAL A 459 2.68 -9.11 6.54
CA VAL A 459 1.74 -9.67 5.56
C VAL A 459 2.34 -9.40 4.18
N SER A 460 2.37 -10.38 3.29
CA SER A 460 2.85 -10.15 1.93
C SER A 460 2.18 -11.09 0.93
N ASP A 461 2.16 -10.68 -0.33
CA ASP A 461 1.76 -11.54 -1.44
C ASP A 461 2.71 -12.76 -1.55
N GLY A 462 2.14 -13.96 -1.40
CA GLY A 462 2.82 -15.25 -1.58
C GLY A 462 2.55 -15.88 -2.95
N SER A 463 1.85 -15.18 -3.84
CA SER A 463 1.53 -15.59 -5.21
C SER A 463 2.75 -15.37 -6.13
N THR A 464 2.88 -16.24 -7.13
CA THR A 464 3.91 -16.08 -8.19
C THR A 464 3.36 -15.37 -9.44
N SER A 465 2.09 -14.96 -9.41
CA SER A 465 1.35 -14.33 -10.50
C SER A 465 0.90 -12.94 -10.04
N ILE A 466 0.90 -11.97 -10.95
CA ILE A 466 0.60 -10.55 -10.67
C ILE A 466 -0.90 -10.21 -10.73
N TYR A 467 -1.77 -11.22 -10.72
CA TYR A 467 -3.22 -11.07 -10.94
C TYR A 467 -3.95 -11.55 -9.69
N ASP A 468 -3.81 -10.82 -8.59
CA ASP A 468 -4.47 -11.16 -7.34
C ASP A 468 -5.82 -10.44 -7.20
N ASP A 469 -6.75 -11.16 -6.58
CA ASP A 469 -8.18 -10.87 -6.41
C ASP A 469 -8.43 -9.73 -5.42
N GLY A 470 -7.99 -8.51 -5.77
CA GLY A 470 -8.16 -7.28 -5.01
C GLY A 470 -9.27 -7.33 -3.95
N GLY A 471 -8.85 -7.47 -2.69
CA GLY A 471 -9.73 -7.75 -1.56
C GLY A 471 -9.14 -7.22 -0.27
N ILE A 472 -10.03 -6.87 0.68
CA ILE A 472 -9.61 -6.37 1.98
C ILE A 472 -9.44 -7.53 2.96
N TYR A 473 -8.21 -7.78 3.40
CA TYR A 473 -7.97 -8.69 4.51
C TYR A 473 -8.26 -8.00 5.84
N LYS A 474 -8.52 -8.81 6.86
CA LYS A 474 -8.72 -8.36 8.24
C LYS A 474 -7.89 -9.21 9.20
N ILE A 475 -7.23 -8.55 10.15
CA ILE A 475 -6.44 -9.20 11.20
C ILE A 475 -6.90 -8.72 12.57
N ILE A 476 -7.00 -9.67 13.50
CA ILE A 476 -7.06 -9.38 14.94
C ILE A 476 -6.00 -10.25 15.62
N ALA A 477 -4.96 -9.62 16.16
CA ALA A 477 -3.91 -10.30 16.92
C ALA A 477 -4.18 -10.15 18.42
N GLY A 478 -4.10 -11.22 19.20
CA GLY A 478 -4.30 -11.19 20.65
C GLY A 478 -3.32 -12.10 21.37
N MET A 479 -3.00 -11.77 22.62
CA MET A 479 -2.14 -12.59 23.46
C MET A 479 -2.97 -13.36 24.49
N SER A 480 -2.59 -14.61 24.69
CA SER A 480 -2.93 -15.38 25.89
C SER A 480 -1.64 -15.72 26.64
N SER A 481 -1.66 -15.64 27.97
CA SER A 481 -0.52 -16.04 28.79
C SER A 481 -0.14 -17.49 28.49
N ALA A 482 1.14 -17.83 28.53
CA ALA A 482 1.57 -19.22 28.53
C ALA A 482 0.78 -19.99 29.61
N GLY A 483 0.12 -21.08 29.23
CA GLY A 483 -0.59 -21.92 30.19
C GLY A 483 0.41 -22.58 31.12
N GLY A 484 0.22 -22.44 32.44
CA GLY A 484 1.05 -23.11 33.43
C GLY A 484 0.86 -24.63 33.39
N ILE A 485 1.88 -25.36 33.85
CA ILE A 485 1.90 -26.82 33.93
C ILE A 485 1.94 -27.30 35.39
N ASN A 486 1.47 -28.53 35.61
CA ASN A 486 1.76 -29.28 36.84
C ASN A 486 2.89 -30.26 36.52
N LEU A 487 4.10 -29.95 36.97
CA LEU A 487 5.28 -30.78 36.78
C LEU A 487 5.55 -31.58 38.06
N ALA A 488 5.72 -32.90 37.92
CA ALA A 488 6.11 -33.78 39.02
C ALA A 488 7.42 -34.48 38.65
N GLY A 489 8.44 -34.28 39.47
CA GLY A 489 9.70 -34.99 39.44
C GLY A 489 9.59 -36.39 40.06
N THR A 490 10.75 -37.02 40.26
CA THR A 490 10.87 -38.40 40.73
C THR A 490 11.49 -38.46 42.14
N ASP A 491 11.98 -39.63 42.54
CA ASP A 491 12.73 -39.81 43.79
C ASP A 491 14.24 -39.59 43.61
N ALA A 492 14.67 -39.20 42.41
CA ALA A 492 16.07 -38.90 42.08
C ALA A 492 16.33 -37.40 42.17
N ALA A 493 17.59 -37.01 42.41
CA ALA A 493 17.99 -35.61 42.29
C ALA A 493 17.88 -35.11 40.85
N GLU A 494 16.99 -34.16 40.59
CA GLU A 494 16.65 -33.70 39.24
C GLU A 494 16.90 -32.21 39.01
N SER A 495 17.09 -31.85 37.74
CA SER A 495 17.03 -30.47 37.27
C SER A 495 15.73 -30.29 36.50
N LEU A 496 14.82 -29.52 37.06
CA LEU A 496 13.50 -29.22 36.52
C LEU A 496 13.45 -27.78 35.99
N ALA A 497 12.59 -27.55 35.01
CA ALA A 497 12.33 -26.21 34.48
C ALA A 497 10.84 -26.08 34.17
N GLY A 498 10.27 -24.96 34.61
CA GLY A 498 8.90 -24.59 34.28
C GLY A 498 8.73 -24.12 32.84
N THR A 499 7.51 -23.70 32.54
CA THR A 499 7.18 -22.87 31.40
C THR A 499 7.26 -21.39 31.79
N ALA A 500 6.92 -20.50 30.86
CA ALA A 500 6.73 -19.09 31.20
C ALA A 500 5.39 -18.79 31.93
N GLY A 501 4.55 -19.81 32.12
CA GLY A 501 3.26 -19.71 32.82
C GLY A 501 3.41 -19.78 34.34
N ASN A 502 2.28 -19.84 35.06
CA ASN A 502 2.30 -20.07 36.51
C ASN A 502 2.28 -21.57 36.78
N ASP A 503 3.42 -22.16 37.12
CA ASP A 503 3.53 -23.60 37.25
C ASP A 503 3.33 -24.10 38.68
N VAL A 504 3.00 -25.38 38.83
CA VAL A 504 3.12 -26.12 40.09
C VAL A 504 4.17 -27.20 39.87
N ILE A 505 5.34 -27.04 40.49
CA ILE A 505 6.48 -27.94 40.32
C ILE A 505 6.70 -28.68 41.63
N ASN A 506 6.54 -30.00 41.61
CA ASN A 506 6.87 -30.87 42.73
C ASN A 506 8.15 -31.63 42.40
N GLY A 507 9.25 -31.36 43.11
CA GLY A 507 10.54 -32.04 42.90
C GLY A 507 10.45 -33.54 43.22
N GLY A 508 9.66 -33.90 44.22
CA GLY A 508 9.52 -35.28 44.66
C GLY A 508 10.39 -35.56 45.88
N THR A 509 11.20 -36.60 45.83
CA THR A 509 12.22 -36.84 46.87
C THR A 509 13.61 -36.81 46.24
N GLY A 510 14.64 -36.58 47.04
CA GLY A 510 15.98 -36.33 46.50
C GLY A 510 16.37 -34.87 46.69
N ARG A 511 17.24 -34.36 45.83
CA ARG A 511 17.70 -32.97 45.87
C ARG A 511 17.39 -32.34 44.52
N ASP A 512 16.36 -31.52 44.49
CA ASP A 512 15.84 -31.02 43.24
C ASP A 512 16.20 -29.55 43.01
N VAL A 513 16.54 -29.26 41.76
CA VAL A 513 16.94 -27.94 41.29
C VAL A 513 15.91 -27.45 40.28
N VAL A 514 15.28 -26.31 40.55
CA VAL A 514 14.43 -25.63 39.55
C VAL A 514 15.23 -24.49 38.91
N ALA A 515 15.30 -24.50 37.58
CA ALA A 515 16.03 -23.51 36.80
C ALA A 515 15.11 -22.34 36.37
N TYR A 516 15.62 -21.13 36.56
CA TYR A 516 15.01 -19.86 36.16
C TYR A 516 15.90 -19.14 35.14
N SER A 517 15.29 -18.42 34.20
CA SER A 517 16.00 -17.86 33.06
C SER A 517 16.73 -16.53 33.35
N GLY A 518 16.29 -15.79 34.37
CA GLY A 518 16.81 -14.48 34.77
C GLY A 518 17.76 -14.51 35.98
N ASN A 519 18.20 -13.32 36.42
CA ASN A 519 19.00 -13.18 37.63
C ASN A 519 18.10 -13.26 38.87
N SER A 520 18.61 -13.67 40.03
CA SER A 520 17.78 -13.83 41.23
C SER A 520 17.07 -12.54 41.67
N GLY A 521 17.62 -11.36 41.33
CA GLY A 521 17.02 -10.06 41.64
C GLY A 521 15.74 -9.75 40.84
N ASP A 522 15.51 -10.51 39.75
CA ASP A 522 14.32 -10.38 38.92
C ASP A 522 13.13 -11.17 39.48
N TYR A 523 13.30 -11.85 40.62
CA TYR A 523 12.29 -12.72 41.22
C TYR A 523 12.04 -12.37 42.69
N GLN A 524 10.81 -12.63 43.13
CA GLN A 524 10.43 -12.64 44.54
C GLN A 524 10.23 -14.08 44.99
N ILE A 525 11.06 -14.53 45.94
CA ILE A 525 10.94 -15.82 46.59
C ILE A 525 10.15 -15.61 47.88
N THR A 526 9.08 -16.37 48.10
CA THR A 526 8.23 -16.28 49.29
C THR A 526 7.87 -17.67 49.80
N ALA A 527 7.64 -17.81 51.10
CA ALA A 527 7.15 -19.06 51.68
C ALA A 527 5.71 -19.36 51.22
N SER A 528 5.40 -20.63 51.00
CA SER A 528 4.08 -21.13 50.61
C SER A 528 3.65 -22.27 51.56
N PRO A 529 2.34 -22.51 51.78
CA PRO A 529 1.89 -23.62 52.63
C PRO A 529 2.39 -25.02 52.22
N VAL A 530 2.86 -25.16 50.97
CA VAL A 530 3.33 -26.43 50.39
C VAL A 530 4.83 -26.41 50.04
N GLY A 531 5.55 -25.34 50.35
CA GLY A 531 6.96 -25.16 49.99
C GLY A 531 7.30 -23.69 49.74
N ALA A 532 7.64 -23.34 48.50
CA ALA A 532 8.00 -21.97 48.11
C ALA A 532 7.13 -21.45 46.96
N ARG A 533 7.09 -20.13 46.80
CA ARG A 533 6.55 -19.46 45.63
C ARG A 533 7.60 -18.53 45.04
N VAL A 534 7.86 -18.65 43.75
CA VAL A 534 8.85 -17.83 43.02
C VAL A 534 8.11 -17.06 41.94
N ALA A 535 8.06 -15.74 42.06
CA ALA A 535 7.34 -14.88 41.12
C ALA A 535 8.29 -13.96 40.38
N GLY A 536 8.31 -14.01 39.05
CA GLY A 536 9.07 -13.09 38.21
C GLY A 536 8.48 -11.68 38.23
N ASN A 537 9.32 -10.67 38.45
CA ASN A 537 8.92 -9.26 38.51
C ASN A 537 8.43 -8.72 37.15
N THR A 538 8.89 -9.33 36.05
CA THR A 538 8.57 -8.97 34.65
C THR A 538 7.75 -10.04 33.93
N GLY A 539 7.35 -11.11 34.63
CA GLY A 539 6.51 -12.18 34.09
C GLY A 539 7.20 -13.16 33.11
N VAL A 540 8.54 -13.14 33.02
CA VAL A 540 9.31 -14.00 32.09
C VAL A 540 9.12 -15.50 32.37
N ASP A 541 9.14 -15.90 33.64
CA ASP A 541 8.90 -17.29 34.11
C ASP A 541 7.65 -17.36 35.01
N GLY A 542 6.65 -16.49 34.79
CA GLY A 542 5.41 -16.49 35.56
C GLY A 542 5.57 -16.43 37.09
N SER A 543 4.68 -17.13 37.80
CA SER A 543 4.61 -17.24 39.25
C SER A 543 4.39 -18.69 39.67
N ASP A 544 5.47 -19.36 40.03
CA ASP A 544 5.48 -20.79 40.30
C ASP A 544 5.25 -21.13 41.76
N THR A 545 4.59 -22.26 41.99
CA THR A 545 4.49 -22.92 43.30
C THR A 545 5.39 -24.14 43.31
N LEU A 546 6.37 -24.15 44.20
CA LEU A 546 7.37 -25.20 44.34
C LEU A 546 7.07 -26.07 45.57
N ILE A 547 7.08 -27.38 45.39
CA ILE A 547 6.81 -28.40 46.41
C ILE A 547 8.01 -29.34 46.43
N ASN A 548 8.60 -29.62 47.60
CA ASN A 548 9.78 -30.48 47.74
C ASN A 548 10.91 -30.11 46.75
N VAL A 549 11.36 -28.85 46.77
CA VAL A 549 12.46 -28.36 45.94
C VAL A 549 13.50 -27.71 46.84
N GLU A 550 14.75 -28.16 46.74
CA GLU A 550 15.83 -27.72 47.63
C GLU A 550 16.67 -26.59 47.04
N ARG A 551 16.68 -26.40 45.72
CA ARG A 551 17.57 -25.45 45.04
C ARG A 551 16.86 -24.70 43.92
N LEU A 552 17.20 -23.42 43.76
CA LEU A 552 16.81 -22.57 42.64
C LEU A 552 18.06 -22.12 41.90
N GLN A 553 18.19 -22.48 40.63
CA GLN A 553 19.28 -22.04 39.77
C GLN A 553 18.85 -20.81 38.98
N PHE A 554 19.45 -19.65 39.29
CA PHE A 554 19.31 -18.42 38.50
C PHE A 554 20.54 -18.22 37.61
N ALA A 555 20.48 -17.23 36.71
CA ALA A 555 21.59 -16.89 35.83
C ALA A 555 22.84 -16.38 36.57
N ASP A 556 22.68 -15.77 37.74
CA ASP A 556 23.76 -15.15 38.52
C ASP A 556 24.25 -15.99 39.72
N LYS A 557 23.39 -16.84 40.31
CA LYS A 557 23.71 -17.67 41.48
C LYS A 557 22.69 -18.78 41.73
N VAL A 558 22.97 -19.63 42.72
CA VAL A 558 22.01 -20.60 43.25
C VAL A 558 21.47 -20.12 44.59
N VAL A 559 20.17 -20.33 44.82
CA VAL A 559 19.51 -20.12 46.12
C VAL A 559 19.09 -21.47 46.67
N ALA A 560 19.54 -21.82 47.86
CA ALA A 560 19.12 -23.01 48.59
C ALA A 560 17.88 -22.72 49.46
N LEU A 561 16.87 -23.59 49.38
CA LEU A 561 15.60 -23.51 50.11
C LEU A 561 15.53 -24.44 51.33
N ASP A 562 16.45 -25.40 51.44
CA ASP A 562 16.62 -26.29 52.60
C ASP A 562 17.30 -25.57 53.78
N VAL A 563 16.67 -24.49 54.25
CA VAL A 563 17.14 -23.68 55.38
C VAL A 563 17.19 -24.44 56.71
N ASP A 564 16.47 -25.56 56.80
CA ASP A 564 16.55 -26.50 57.92
C ASP A 564 17.48 -27.69 57.63
N GLY A 565 17.91 -27.86 56.38
CA GLY A 565 18.78 -28.92 55.90
C GLY A 565 20.25 -28.51 55.81
N VAL A 566 20.98 -29.10 54.86
CA VAL A 566 22.44 -28.94 54.72
C VAL A 566 22.85 -27.48 54.52
N ALA A 567 22.14 -26.74 53.66
CA ALA A 567 22.47 -25.34 53.42
C ALA A 567 22.30 -24.47 54.67
N GLY A 568 21.22 -24.70 55.41
CA GLY A 568 20.99 -24.10 56.72
C GLY A 568 22.09 -24.39 57.73
N GLN A 569 22.45 -25.66 57.86
CA GLN A 569 23.50 -26.11 58.78
C GLN A 569 24.86 -25.48 58.47
N ALA A 570 25.27 -25.47 57.20
CA ALA A 570 26.52 -24.85 56.77
C ALA A 570 26.54 -23.34 57.06
N TYR A 571 25.43 -22.64 56.79
CA TYR A 571 25.30 -21.21 57.07
C TYR A 571 25.37 -20.93 58.58
N ARG A 572 24.60 -21.68 59.38
CA ARG A 572 24.57 -21.55 60.84
C ARG A 572 25.93 -21.83 61.46
N LEU A 573 26.69 -22.80 60.94
CA LEU A 573 28.02 -23.11 61.45
C LEU A 573 29.03 -21.98 61.19
N TYR A 574 28.95 -21.32 60.03
CA TYR A 574 29.74 -20.10 59.77
C TYR A 574 29.41 -18.97 60.73
N GLN A 575 28.12 -18.71 60.96
CA GLN A 575 27.72 -17.71 61.95
C GLN A 575 28.22 -18.13 63.33
N ALA A 576 28.07 -19.39 63.71
CA ALA A 576 28.42 -19.86 65.05
C ALA A 576 29.93 -19.80 65.30
N ALA A 577 30.72 -20.23 64.33
CA ALA A 577 32.16 -20.22 64.43
C ALA A 577 32.74 -18.80 64.37
N PHE A 578 32.26 -17.97 63.45
CA PHE A 578 32.96 -16.74 63.05
C PHE A 578 32.16 -15.45 63.24
N ASP A 579 30.89 -15.54 63.65
CA ASP A 579 29.96 -14.41 63.84
C ASP A 579 29.90 -13.50 62.59
N ARG A 580 29.82 -14.13 61.41
CA ARG A 580 29.74 -13.42 60.13
C ARG A 580 28.84 -14.15 59.14
N THR A 581 28.32 -13.39 58.18
CA THR A 581 27.73 -13.96 56.97
C THR A 581 28.81 -14.70 56.17
N PRO A 582 28.57 -15.96 55.73
CA PRO A 582 29.49 -16.69 54.87
C PRO A 582 29.74 -15.96 53.55
N ASP A 583 30.92 -16.14 52.96
CA ASP A 583 31.12 -15.81 51.55
C ASP A 583 30.47 -16.88 50.66
N SER A 584 29.99 -16.49 49.47
CA SER A 584 29.15 -17.36 48.63
C SER A 584 29.90 -18.60 48.12
N THR A 585 31.20 -18.50 47.86
CA THR A 585 32.03 -19.61 47.35
C THR A 585 32.40 -20.59 48.46
N GLY A 586 32.85 -20.10 49.61
CA GLY A 586 33.17 -20.93 50.77
C GLY A 586 31.93 -21.64 51.33
N LEU A 587 30.77 -20.98 51.31
CA LEU A 587 29.51 -21.62 51.64
C LEU A 587 29.16 -22.73 50.65
N GLY A 588 29.30 -22.46 49.34
CA GLY A 588 29.04 -23.47 48.31
C GLY A 588 29.95 -24.69 48.39
N PHE A 589 31.22 -24.52 48.79
CA PHE A 589 32.13 -25.62 49.06
C PHE A 589 31.60 -26.55 50.17
N TRP A 590 31.20 -26.00 51.31
CA TRP A 590 30.73 -26.80 52.44
C TRP A 590 29.35 -27.40 52.21
N ILE A 591 28.45 -26.66 51.55
CA ILE A 591 27.17 -27.20 51.08
C ILE A 591 27.43 -28.40 50.18
N GLY A 592 28.30 -28.27 49.16
CA GLY A 592 28.64 -29.37 48.27
C GLY A 592 29.27 -30.57 48.99
N ALA A 593 30.17 -30.35 49.94
CA ALA A 593 30.78 -31.42 50.73
C ALA A 593 29.76 -32.19 51.58
N MET A 594 28.92 -31.45 52.31
CA MET A 594 27.87 -32.03 53.17
C MET A 594 26.77 -32.69 52.34
N ASP A 595 26.46 -32.14 51.17
CA ASP A 595 25.53 -32.70 50.20
C ASP A 595 26.02 -34.06 49.65
N ASN A 596 27.32 -34.33 49.72
CA ASN A 596 27.98 -35.59 49.39
C ASN A 596 28.31 -36.46 50.63
N GLY A 597 27.74 -36.13 51.80
CA GLY A 597 27.79 -36.98 53.00
C GLY A 597 28.85 -36.62 54.04
N VAL A 598 29.57 -35.51 53.90
CA VAL A 598 30.43 -35.01 54.99
C VAL A 598 29.54 -34.55 56.16
N SER A 599 29.83 -35.01 57.38
CA SER A 599 29.03 -34.65 58.56
C SER A 599 29.28 -33.21 59.01
N LEU A 600 28.28 -32.60 59.65
CA LEU A 600 28.42 -31.27 60.26
C LEU A 600 29.58 -31.21 61.25
N ASP A 601 29.79 -32.25 62.07
CA ASP A 601 30.92 -32.33 62.99
C ASP A 601 32.29 -32.30 62.27
N SER A 602 32.39 -32.95 61.11
CA SER A 602 33.63 -32.94 60.30
C SER A 602 33.92 -31.56 59.72
N VAL A 603 32.87 -30.84 59.32
CA VAL A 603 32.98 -29.44 58.89
C VAL A 603 33.36 -28.54 60.07
N ALA A 604 32.72 -28.71 61.23
CA ALA A 604 33.05 -27.97 62.45
C ALA A 604 34.51 -28.20 62.89
N ALA A 605 35.00 -29.43 62.81
CA ALA A 605 36.42 -29.74 63.08
C ALA A 605 37.36 -29.02 62.11
N SER A 606 36.97 -28.92 60.82
CA SER A 606 37.74 -28.18 59.82
C SER A 606 37.76 -26.68 60.11
N PHE A 607 36.64 -26.11 60.61
CA PHE A 607 36.58 -24.71 61.01
C PHE A 607 37.46 -24.45 62.23
N ILE A 608 37.40 -25.31 63.25
CA ILE A 608 38.25 -25.21 64.44
C ILE A 608 39.74 -25.31 64.07
N GLY A 609 40.09 -26.18 63.11
CA GLY A 609 41.46 -26.30 62.61
C GLY A 609 41.93 -25.14 61.73
N SER A 610 41.06 -24.17 61.40
CA SER A 610 41.40 -23.05 60.52
C SER A 610 42.13 -21.93 61.26
N ASP A 611 43.01 -21.22 60.56
CA ASP A 611 43.69 -20.02 61.08
C ASP A 611 42.69 -18.95 61.56
N GLU A 612 41.52 -18.85 60.92
CA GLU A 612 40.46 -17.90 61.30
C GLU A 612 39.91 -18.21 62.69
N PHE A 613 39.66 -19.49 63.00
CA PHE A 613 39.17 -19.90 64.31
C PHE A 613 40.24 -19.69 65.38
N GLN A 614 41.47 -20.10 65.10
CA GLN A 614 42.60 -19.94 66.03
C GLN A 614 42.89 -18.47 66.35
N LEU A 615 42.72 -17.57 65.37
CA LEU A 615 42.84 -16.12 65.58
C LEU A 615 41.70 -15.58 66.45
N ARG A 616 40.48 -16.12 66.32
CA ARG A 616 39.29 -15.64 67.03
C ARG A 616 39.22 -16.13 68.47
N TYR A 617 39.49 -17.41 68.71
CA TYR A 617 39.35 -18.03 70.03
C TYR A 617 40.69 -18.22 70.75
N GLY A 618 41.83 -18.14 70.05
CA GLY A 618 43.17 -18.33 70.58
C GLY A 618 43.71 -19.74 70.37
N SER A 619 45.01 -19.86 70.04
CA SER A 619 45.68 -21.13 69.72
C SER A 619 45.77 -22.13 70.87
N ASP A 620 45.72 -21.63 72.11
CA ASP A 620 45.91 -22.40 73.35
C ASP A 620 44.77 -22.16 74.34
N ALA A 621 43.58 -21.82 73.84
CA ALA A 621 42.41 -21.54 74.66
C ALA A 621 42.02 -22.78 75.49
N SER A 622 41.76 -22.57 76.77
CA SER A 622 41.22 -23.61 77.65
C SER A 622 39.79 -23.97 77.26
N ASN A 623 39.33 -25.16 77.68
CA ASN A 623 37.93 -25.60 77.46
C ASN A 623 36.91 -24.58 78.00
N LEU A 624 37.23 -23.92 79.13
CA LEU A 624 36.41 -22.85 79.70
C LEU A 624 36.32 -21.63 78.78
N GLU A 625 37.44 -21.20 78.18
CA GLU A 625 37.48 -20.06 77.26
C GLU A 625 36.76 -20.36 75.94
N ILE A 626 36.92 -21.57 75.41
CA ILE A 626 36.23 -22.02 74.18
C ILE A 626 34.71 -22.01 74.39
N VAL A 627 34.21 -22.67 75.44
CA VAL A 627 32.76 -22.74 75.72
C VAL A 627 32.19 -21.36 75.99
N SER A 628 32.88 -20.53 76.79
CA SER A 628 32.44 -19.15 77.04
C SER A 628 32.39 -18.32 75.75
N GLY A 629 33.35 -18.54 74.83
CA GLY A 629 33.37 -17.95 73.50
C GLY A 629 32.18 -18.37 72.64
N PHE A 630 31.77 -19.64 72.66
CA PHE A 630 30.60 -20.11 71.92
C PHE A 630 29.29 -19.50 72.45
N TYR A 631 29.12 -19.38 73.76
CA TYR A 631 27.96 -18.66 74.31
C TYR A 631 27.91 -17.20 73.85
N ALA A 632 29.06 -16.52 73.85
CA ALA A 632 29.14 -15.12 73.44
C ALA A 632 28.94 -14.91 71.93
N ASN A 633 29.53 -15.77 71.09
CA ASN A 633 29.47 -15.62 69.63
C ASN A 633 28.19 -16.21 69.02
N VAL A 634 27.75 -17.39 69.47
CA VAL A 634 26.60 -18.09 68.87
C VAL A 634 25.29 -17.61 69.47
N LEU A 635 25.23 -17.45 70.80
CA LEU A 635 23.99 -17.17 71.51
C LEU A 635 23.87 -15.70 71.95
N HIS A 636 24.94 -14.92 71.77
CA HIS A 636 25.01 -13.50 72.14
C HIS A 636 24.66 -13.23 73.61
N ARG A 637 25.01 -14.16 74.51
CA ARG A 637 24.79 -14.04 75.96
C ARG A 637 25.90 -14.72 76.76
N ALA A 638 25.97 -14.39 78.05
CA ALA A 638 26.82 -15.13 78.98
C ALA A 638 26.26 -16.56 79.21
N PRO A 639 27.14 -17.55 79.44
CA PRO A 639 26.71 -18.88 79.86
C PRO A 639 26.01 -18.83 81.22
N ASP A 640 24.97 -19.64 81.39
CA ASP A 640 24.51 -20.02 82.71
C ASP A 640 25.47 -21.06 83.32
N GLN A 641 25.59 -21.08 84.65
CA GLN A 641 26.57 -21.93 85.31
C GLN A 641 26.37 -23.43 85.01
N GLY A 642 25.11 -23.89 84.92
CA GLY A 642 24.82 -25.29 84.66
C GLY A 642 25.21 -25.74 83.25
N GLY A 643 24.90 -24.91 82.25
CA GLY A 643 25.31 -25.13 80.86
C GLY A 643 26.82 -25.06 80.66
N LEU A 644 27.49 -24.10 81.33
CA LEU A 644 28.96 -24.00 81.31
C LEU A 644 29.63 -25.25 81.87
N ASP A 645 29.21 -25.68 83.07
CA ASP A 645 29.77 -26.86 83.75
C ASP A 645 29.55 -28.13 82.93
N PHE A 646 28.39 -28.25 82.28
CA PHE A 646 28.07 -29.39 81.41
C PHE A 646 29.01 -29.47 80.21
N TRP A 647 29.14 -28.39 79.44
CA TRP A 647 29.96 -28.39 78.22
C TRP A 647 31.46 -28.48 78.53
N VAL A 648 31.94 -27.77 79.56
CA VAL A 648 33.34 -27.84 79.99
C VAL A 648 33.66 -29.25 80.50
N GLY A 649 32.78 -29.85 81.31
CA GLY A 649 32.95 -31.22 81.79
C GLY A 649 32.95 -32.27 80.65
N ALA A 650 32.15 -32.06 79.60
CA ALA A 650 32.16 -32.93 78.41
C ALA A 650 33.49 -32.86 77.66
N LEU A 651 34.09 -31.67 77.53
CA LEU A 651 35.41 -31.48 76.92
C LEU A 651 36.54 -32.03 77.80
N ASP A 652 36.53 -31.74 79.10
CA ASP A 652 37.56 -32.18 80.06
C ASP A 652 37.61 -33.71 80.21
N SER A 653 36.46 -34.38 80.06
CA SER A 653 36.36 -35.84 80.11
C SER A 653 36.55 -36.53 78.75
N HIS A 654 36.76 -35.76 77.67
CA HIS A 654 36.79 -36.24 76.28
C HIS A 654 35.51 -36.99 75.86
N ALA A 655 34.38 -36.70 76.50
CA ALA A 655 33.07 -37.22 76.08
C ALA A 655 32.56 -36.53 74.81
N ALA A 656 33.02 -35.31 74.54
CA ALA A 656 32.86 -34.58 73.29
C ALA A 656 34.17 -33.85 72.97
N ASP A 657 34.40 -33.56 71.69
CA ASP A 657 35.43 -32.61 71.27
C ASP A 657 34.82 -31.23 71.00
N ALA A 658 35.67 -30.22 70.82
CA ALA A 658 35.21 -28.84 70.58
C ALA A 658 34.38 -28.72 69.29
N ALA A 659 34.60 -29.58 68.29
CA ALA A 659 33.86 -29.58 67.02
C ALA A 659 32.41 -30.01 67.25
N HIS A 660 32.21 -31.07 68.01
CA HIS A 660 30.88 -31.53 68.39
C HIS A 660 30.12 -30.50 69.23
N VAL A 661 30.82 -29.83 70.15
CA VAL A 661 30.22 -28.74 70.94
C VAL A 661 29.83 -27.58 70.02
N LEU A 662 30.70 -27.12 69.12
CA LEU A 662 30.39 -26.04 68.17
C LEU A 662 29.18 -26.39 67.29
N ALA A 663 29.15 -27.60 66.73
CA ALA A 663 28.01 -28.08 65.95
C ALA A 663 26.70 -28.08 66.77
N SER A 664 26.78 -28.48 68.05
CA SER A 664 25.63 -28.46 68.97
C SER A 664 25.13 -27.04 69.27
N PHE A 665 26.03 -26.06 69.39
CA PHE A 665 25.65 -24.65 69.54
C PHE A 665 25.03 -24.10 68.25
N SER A 666 25.63 -24.40 67.09
CA SER A 666 25.12 -24.01 65.77
C SER A 666 23.68 -24.47 65.55
N GLU A 667 23.37 -25.71 65.92
CA GLU A 667 22.05 -26.32 65.74
C GLU A 667 21.14 -26.19 66.95
N SER A 668 21.51 -25.35 67.93
CA SER A 668 20.66 -25.09 69.08
C SER A 668 19.37 -24.38 68.65
N PRO A 669 18.22 -24.67 69.30
CA PRO A 669 16.96 -23.97 68.99
C PRO A 669 17.06 -22.45 69.10
N GLU A 670 17.92 -21.96 70.00
CA GLU A 670 18.19 -20.53 70.21
C GLU A 670 18.88 -19.91 68.98
N ASN A 671 19.94 -20.53 68.45
CA ASN A 671 20.63 -20.02 67.25
C ASN A 671 19.75 -20.10 65.99
N ILE A 672 19.02 -21.21 65.80
CA ILE A 672 18.07 -21.37 64.69
C ILE A 672 17.01 -20.25 64.72
N ALA A 673 16.47 -19.95 65.91
CA ALA A 673 15.50 -18.87 66.08
C ALA A 673 16.08 -17.49 65.76
N GLN A 674 17.34 -17.22 66.13
CA GLN A 674 18.04 -15.97 65.82
C GLN A 674 18.22 -15.75 64.32
N LEU A 675 18.36 -16.82 63.54
CA LEU A 675 18.62 -16.76 62.09
C LEU A 675 17.39 -16.92 61.20
N THR A 676 16.22 -17.21 61.78
CA THR A 676 14.97 -17.43 61.01
C THR A 676 14.65 -16.28 60.06
N GLY A 677 14.82 -15.02 60.49
CA GLY A 677 14.57 -13.86 59.64
C GLY A 677 15.59 -13.65 58.52
N VAL A 678 16.85 -14.04 58.74
CA VAL A 678 17.94 -13.92 57.76
C VAL A 678 17.77 -14.96 56.65
N LEU A 679 17.26 -16.14 56.97
CA LEU A 679 17.13 -17.27 56.05
C LEU A 679 15.75 -17.34 55.34
N ALA A 680 14.83 -16.42 55.64
CA ALA A 680 13.43 -16.50 55.20
C ALA A 680 13.19 -16.56 53.67
N HIS A 681 14.16 -16.13 52.86
CA HIS A 681 14.08 -16.13 51.39
C HIS A 681 15.06 -17.11 50.72
N GLY A 682 15.62 -18.04 51.51
CA GLY A 682 16.66 -18.96 51.07
C GLY A 682 18.07 -18.38 51.17
N ILE A 683 19.05 -19.22 50.85
CA ILE A 683 20.49 -18.97 51.06
C ILE A 683 21.19 -18.89 49.70
N GLY A 684 21.64 -17.69 49.32
CA GLY A 684 22.39 -17.50 48.07
C GLY A 684 23.84 -17.96 48.18
N TYR A 685 24.31 -18.79 47.25
CA TYR A 685 25.69 -19.28 47.20
C TYR A 685 26.17 -19.53 45.76
N THR A 686 27.47 -19.74 45.60
CA THR A 686 28.09 -20.14 44.32
C THR A 686 28.40 -21.63 44.39
N PRO A 687 27.79 -22.49 43.54
CA PRO A 687 28.08 -23.92 43.54
C PRO A 687 29.57 -24.22 43.40
N TYR A 688 30.03 -25.24 44.12
CA TYR A 688 31.40 -25.74 44.06
C TYR A 688 31.45 -27.04 43.25
N GLY A 689 32.25 -27.06 42.18
CA GLY A 689 32.37 -28.20 41.26
C GLY A 689 32.25 -27.77 39.82
#